data_AF-A0A4V2AWZ3-F1
#
_entry.id   AF-A0A4V2AWZ3-F1
#
_cell.length_a   1.000
_cell.length_b   1.000
_cell.length_c   1.000
_cell.angle_alpha   90.00
_cell.angle_beta   90.00
_cell.angle_gamma   90.00
#
_symmetry.space_group_name_H-M   'P 1'
#
loop_
_entity.id
_entity.type
_entity.pdbx_description
1 polymer ?
#
loop_
_entity_poly.entity_id
_entity_poly.type
_entity_poly.pdbx_seq_one_letter_code
_entity_poly.pdbx_strand_id
1 'polypeptide(L)'
;MRKIFAILAFLLIALGLAPLNPQALAQGGDKTKFEGLLNKLLAPGPLATGHEDLEHKDCLKCHEAGGGVPNKNCLSCHEPIDKHVKEKAHFHGLMMQTKFCFECHKEHKGRNNNLTGFDQTKFDHEKTGFILDGGHAKTECKKCHTEERSEKLTRKDDTRFFGKVNSCISCHKKDDIHFFETNKFKGKECSTCHVTESWKQVEKFNHKAETGFALVGDHAQLKCVKCHVSEGKNNIKYDWPKLETQKCLSCHKDQHATNLSPKFRGGDCLQCHNQNQAEWKIPNFKHDVTGFVLQGKHAQIQCLDCHKDGNQGKALANFKFTGVQKTCASCHSDFHGFGKEVADKLPTPLQNCATCHTEIAWKSNLKFDHNTQARFPITGKHVKNQCFDCHKAIGGKRVEKMPNTLRTYFFKTIPAKTCETCHKSPHPKEFHNRFKGIPCAQCHSTEGWDVQNMQGQIASNPSFHSKTRFPLTGSHQKLSCKTCHQVNGQEQYKFPSPTKNFCVDCHNGPHKNQFLPATQEKSCASCHSTTKFDPRLPFDHDTTGFKLIGKHKSVQNCWSCHVPTKQNIPGIKVAKPAHLFKFSRAADANLCANCHVTVHKKQFKEEYVKRSCASCHTPNGFDKINEFDHAQTDFKLTGAHEKFAQKCVECHKPTKDIVLPTKPPKYGKQFIFPGQQKGYCENCHVNEHKT
;
A
#
# COMPACT_ATOMS: atom_id res chain seq x y z
N MET A 1 -69.72 -75.32 21.70
CA MET A 1 -71.14 -75.30 21.28
C MET A 1 -71.39 -75.35 19.76
N ARG A 2 -70.38 -75.20 18.88
CA ARG A 2 -70.56 -75.29 17.41
C ARG A 2 -70.75 -76.71 16.83
N LYS A 3 -70.44 -77.78 17.58
CA LYS A 3 -70.59 -79.17 17.11
C LYS A 3 -71.95 -79.82 17.44
N ILE A 4 -72.76 -79.20 18.30
CA ILE A 4 -74.08 -79.73 18.71
C ILE A 4 -75.20 -79.23 17.79
N PHE A 5 -75.06 -78.02 17.22
CA PHE A 5 -76.01 -77.47 16.25
C PHE A 5 -76.04 -78.19 14.89
N ALA A 6 -74.95 -78.85 14.50
CA ALA A 6 -74.88 -79.59 13.24
C ALA A 6 -75.66 -80.92 13.27
N ILE A 7 -75.89 -81.49 14.46
CA ILE A 7 -76.58 -82.78 14.62
C ILE A 7 -78.11 -82.60 14.66
N LEU A 8 -78.60 -81.45 15.15
CA LEU A 8 -80.03 -81.11 15.13
C LEU A 8 -80.55 -80.67 13.74
N ALA A 9 -79.68 -80.13 12.89
CA ALA A 9 -80.05 -79.75 11.52
C ALA A 9 -80.26 -80.96 10.59
N PHE A 10 -79.61 -82.11 10.87
CA PHE A 10 -79.76 -83.33 10.09
C PHE A 10 -81.03 -84.13 10.42
N LEU A 11 -81.59 -83.96 11.62
CA LEU A 11 -82.81 -84.66 12.06
C LEU A 11 -84.10 -84.02 11.52
N LEU A 12 -84.05 -82.77 11.05
CA LEU A 12 -85.19 -82.05 10.47
C LEU A 12 -85.36 -82.26 8.96
N ILE A 13 -84.37 -82.86 8.29
CA ILE A 13 -84.42 -83.15 6.84
C ILE A 13 -85.10 -84.51 6.55
N ALA A 14 -85.28 -85.36 7.57
CA ALA A 14 -85.97 -86.66 7.43
C ALA A 14 -87.50 -86.61 7.57
N LEU A 15 -88.10 -85.43 7.84
CA LEU A 15 -89.54 -85.29 8.15
C LEU A 15 -90.36 -84.51 7.10
N GLY A 16 -89.80 -84.23 5.92
CA GLY A 16 -90.60 -83.80 4.75
C GLY A 16 -91.42 -82.51 4.92
N LEU A 17 -90.99 -81.56 5.75
CA LEU A 17 -91.66 -80.26 5.88
C LEU A 17 -90.94 -79.20 5.03
N ALA A 18 -91.71 -78.56 4.15
CA ALA A 18 -91.29 -77.52 3.22
C ALA A 18 -90.60 -76.30 3.90
N PRO A 19 -89.74 -75.55 3.18
CA PRO A 19 -89.06 -74.39 3.75
C PRO A 19 -90.05 -73.24 4.01
N LEU A 20 -90.19 -72.84 5.27
CA LEU A 20 -90.99 -71.68 5.66
C LEU A 20 -90.24 -70.36 5.37
N ASN A 21 -90.97 -69.46 4.73
CA ASN A 21 -90.61 -68.10 4.34
C ASN A 21 -90.24 -67.21 5.56
N PRO A 22 -89.14 -66.43 5.58
CA PRO A 22 -88.66 -65.71 6.77
C PRO A 22 -89.52 -64.52 7.24
N GLN A 23 -90.63 -64.20 6.57
CA GLN A 23 -91.43 -62.99 6.87
C GLN A 23 -92.69 -63.24 7.72
N ALA A 24 -92.88 -64.44 8.27
CA ALA A 24 -94.08 -64.80 9.05
C ALA A 24 -93.85 -64.99 10.57
N LEU A 25 -92.76 -64.48 11.16
CA LEU A 25 -92.51 -64.55 12.62
C LEU A 25 -92.45 -63.18 13.32
N ALA A 26 -92.86 -62.12 12.64
CA ALA A 26 -92.99 -60.79 13.23
C ALA A 26 -94.46 -60.43 13.45
N GLN A 27 -95.19 -61.20 14.27
CA GLN A 27 -96.44 -60.76 14.91
C GLN A 27 -96.94 -61.81 15.91
N GLY A 28 -97.17 -61.40 17.16
CA GLY A 28 -98.01 -62.13 18.12
C GLY A 28 -97.37 -63.29 18.85
N GLY A 29 -96.40 -63.01 19.73
CA GLY A 29 -95.91 -63.96 20.73
C GLY A 29 -95.35 -63.21 21.93
N ASP A 30 -95.96 -63.44 23.09
CA ASP A 30 -95.68 -62.79 24.37
C ASP A 30 -94.19 -62.80 24.75
N LYS A 31 -93.53 -61.62 24.65
CA LYS A 31 -92.10 -61.41 24.97
C LYS A 31 -91.79 -61.79 26.42
N THR A 32 -92.77 -61.73 27.32
CA THR A 32 -92.57 -61.96 28.76
C THR A 32 -92.31 -63.43 29.10
N LYS A 33 -92.85 -64.38 28.31
CA LYS A 33 -92.62 -65.82 28.52
C LYS A 33 -91.25 -66.30 28.03
N PHE A 34 -90.75 -65.73 26.94
CA PHE A 34 -89.40 -66.04 26.46
C PHE A 34 -88.35 -65.47 27.42
N GLU A 35 -88.56 -64.25 27.93
CA GLU A 35 -87.74 -63.65 29.00
C GLU A 35 -87.75 -64.49 30.29
N GLY A 36 -88.90 -65.05 30.72
CA GLY A 36 -88.98 -65.84 31.95
C GLY A 36 -88.18 -67.15 31.93
N LEU A 37 -88.09 -67.83 30.79
CA LEU A 37 -87.28 -69.05 30.63
C LEU A 37 -85.80 -68.71 30.39
N LEU A 38 -85.51 -67.65 29.62
CA LEU A 38 -84.14 -67.14 29.45
C LEU A 38 -83.55 -66.64 30.78
N ASN A 39 -84.33 -65.95 31.62
CA ASN A 39 -83.88 -65.41 32.91
C ASN A 39 -83.46 -66.49 33.90
N LYS A 40 -84.07 -67.69 33.84
CA LYS A 40 -83.63 -68.84 34.66
C LYS A 40 -82.42 -69.58 34.08
N LEU A 41 -82.17 -69.47 32.77
CA LEU A 41 -81.03 -70.10 32.07
C LEU A 41 -79.80 -69.19 31.95
N LEU A 42 -79.97 -67.86 31.97
CA LEU A 42 -78.94 -66.85 31.72
C LEU A 42 -78.49 -66.09 32.97
N ALA A 43 -79.13 -66.28 34.13
CA ALA A 43 -78.70 -65.70 35.40
C ALA A 43 -77.98 -66.78 36.25
N PRO A 44 -76.65 -66.97 36.09
CA PRO A 44 -75.90 -68.02 36.77
C PRO A 44 -75.75 -67.79 38.30
N GLY A 45 -76.27 -66.68 38.81
CA GLY A 45 -76.29 -66.33 40.23
C GLY A 45 -76.81 -64.91 40.45
N PRO A 46 -77.01 -64.50 41.73
CA PRO A 46 -77.48 -63.16 42.06
C PRO A 46 -76.50 -62.06 41.63
N LEU A 47 -77.03 -60.90 41.24
CA LEU A 47 -76.21 -59.71 40.98
C LEU A 47 -75.53 -59.20 42.27
N ALA A 48 -74.43 -58.47 42.14
CA ALA A 48 -73.77 -57.80 43.25
C ALA A 48 -74.69 -56.74 43.89
N THR A 49 -74.47 -56.43 45.18
CA THR A 49 -75.31 -55.47 45.94
C THR A 49 -75.54 -54.13 45.23
N GLY A 50 -74.54 -53.61 44.50
CA GLY A 50 -74.67 -52.35 43.77
C GLY A 50 -75.61 -52.39 42.55
N HIS A 51 -75.96 -53.58 42.07
CA HIS A 51 -76.86 -53.81 40.94
C HIS A 51 -78.10 -54.63 41.33
N GLU A 52 -78.37 -54.81 42.63
CA GLU A 52 -79.52 -55.56 43.13
C GLU A 52 -80.85 -55.06 42.53
N ASP A 53 -81.01 -53.74 42.42
CA ASP A 53 -82.21 -53.13 41.87
C ASP A 53 -82.44 -53.41 40.37
N LEU A 54 -81.46 -53.99 39.67
CA LEU A 54 -81.56 -54.37 38.25
C LEU A 54 -81.88 -55.86 38.06
N GLU A 55 -81.84 -56.64 39.15
CA GLU A 55 -82.06 -58.08 39.10
C GLU A 55 -83.49 -58.42 38.69
N HIS A 56 -83.64 -59.40 37.79
CA HIS A 56 -84.92 -59.89 37.26
C HIS A 56 -85.82 -58.85 36.58
N LYS A 57 -85.33 -57.63 36.30
CA LYS A 57 -86.12 -56.57 35.64
C LYS A 57 -85.89 -56.52 34.13
N ASP A 58 -84.67 -56.22 33.70
CA ASP A 58 -84.37 -56.00 32.28
C ASP A 58 -82.91 -56.39 31.97
N CYS A 59 -82.73 -57.63 31.51
CA CYS A 59 -81.41 -58.19 31.19
C CYS A 59 -80.73 -57.48 30.02
N LEU A 60 -81.50 -56.85 29.12
CA LEU A 60 -80.98 -56.17 27.95
C LEU A 60 -80.33 -54.81 28.29
N LYS A 61 -80.50 -54.32 29.52
CA LYS A 61 -79.72 -53.18 30.03
C LYS A 61 -78.23 -53.46 30.07
N CYS A 62 -77.83 -54.72 30.23
CA CYS A 62 -76.43 -55.12 30.25
C CYS A 62 -76.06 -55.99 29.04
N HIS A 63 -77.00 -56.77 28.50
CA HIS A 63 -76.75 -57.70 27.40
C HIS A 63 -77.30 -57.22 26.07
N GLU A 64 -76.62 -57.57 24.98
CA GLU A 64 -77.20 -57.54 23.63
C GLU A 64 -77.77 -58.92 23.27
N ALA A 65 -78.89 -58.93 22.55
CA ALA A 65 -79.55 -60.16 22.10
C ALA A 65 -78.58 -61.01 21.25
N GLY A 66 -78.16 -62.16 21.80
CA GLY A 66 -77.20 -63.09 21.17
C GLY A 66 -75.75 -62.60 21.11
N GLY A 67 -75.43 -61.42 21.65
CA GLY A 67 -74.16 -60.70 21.43
C GLY A 67 -73.23 -60.55 22.64
N GLY A 68 -73.64 -61.00 23.84
CA GLY A 68 -72.83 -60.85 25.06
C GLY A 68 -73.06 -59.51 25.77
N VAL A 69 -72.03 -58.98 26.45
CA VAL A 69 -72.10 -57.77 27.31
C VAL A 69 -71.21 -56.66 26.71
N PRO A 70 -71.78 -55.70 25.95
CA PRO A 70 -70.98 -54.61 25.38
C PRO A 70 -70.64 -53.53 26.42
N ASN A 71 -69.46 -52.92 26.31
CA ASN A 71 -69.01 -51.87 27.23
C ASN A 71 -69.97 -50.68 27.29
N LYS A 72 -70.56 -50.27 26.16
CA LYS A 72 -71.46 -49.11 26.08
C LYS A 72 -72.64 -49.19 27.06
N ASN A 73 -73.13 -50.40 27.33
CA ASN A 73 -74.24 -50.65 28.25
C ASN A 73 -73.83 -50.47 29.71
N CYS A 74 -72.58 -50.79 30.07
CA CYS A 74 -72.04 -50.45 31.39
C CYS A 74 -71.81 -48.93 31.50
N LEU A 75 -71.24 -48.33 30.45
CA LEU A 75 -70.86 -46.92 30.42
C LEU A 75 -72.06 -45.96 30.45
N SER A 76 -73.24 -46.38 29.97
CA SER A 76 -74.46 -45.55 30.01
C SER A 76 -74.97 -45.26 31.42
N CYS A 77 -74.61 -46.07 32.42
CA CYS A 77 -74.92 -45.81 33.83
C CYS A 77 -73.68 -45.40 34.64
N HIS A 78 -72.47 -45.72 34.16
CA HIS A 78 -71.20 -45.34 34.78
C HIS A 78 -70.56 -44.14 34.06
N GLU A 79 -71.29 -43.03 33.98
CA GLU A 79 -70.86 -41.80 33.28
C GLU A 79 -69.45 -41.29 33.65
N PRO A 80 -69.00 -41.33 34.93
CA PRO A 80 -67.63 -40.92 35.26
C PRO A 80 -66.55 -41.82 34.63
N ILE A 81 -66.84 -43.12 34.49
CA ILE A 81 -65.92 -44.06 33.83
C ILE A 81 -65.97 -43.86 32.32
N ASP A 82 -67.16 -43.62 31.76
CA ASP A 82 -67.35 -43.31 30.34
C ASP A 82 -66.52 -42.10 29.92
N LYS A 83 -66.50 -41.05 30.75
CA LYS A 83 -65.62 -39.89 30.55
C LYS A 83 -64.15 -40.30 30.44
N HIS A 84 -63.62 -41.07 31.39
CA HIS A 84 -62.22 -41.53 31.33
C HIS A 84 -61.93 -42.38 30.08
N VAL A 85 -62.88 -43.24 29.68
CA VAL A 85 -62.77 -44.07 28.46
C VAL A 85 -62.71 -43.20 27.20
N LYS A 86 -63.56 -42.18 27.11
CA LYS A 86 -63.58 -41.23 25.99
C LYS A 86 -62.32 -40.35 25.94
N GLU A 87 -61.85 -39.89 27.10
CA GLU A 87 -60.64 -39.07 27.23
C GLU A 87 -59.35 -39.86 27.01
N LYS A 88 -59.43 -41.21 26.97
CA LYS A 88 -58.27 -42.12 26.91
C LYS A 88 -57.26 -41.84 28.04
N ALA A 89 -57.78 -41.41 29.18
CA ALA A 89 -57.01 -41.03 30.36
C ALA A 89 -57.36 -41.94 31.54
N HIS A 90 -56.45 -42.01 32.52
CA HIS A 90 -56.56 -42.87 33.71
C HIS A 90 -56.62 -44.37 33.36
N PHE A 91 -56.65 -45.23 34.38
CA PHE A 91 -56.60 -46.68 34.20
C PHE A 91 -57.66 -47.22 33.22
N HIS A 92 -58.93 -46.86 33.38
CA HIS A 92 -59.99 -47.35 32.51
C HIS A 92 -59.86 -46.82 31.08
N GLY A 93 -59.46 -45.55 30.86
CA GLY A 93 -59.28 -45.02 29.52
C GLY A 93 -58.12 -45.59 28.74
N LEU A 94 -57.01 -45.86 29.44
CA LEU A 94 -55.81 -46.46 28.86
C LEU A 94 -56.03 -47.96 28.56
N MET A 95 -56.78 -48.68 29.39
CA MET A 95 -56.98 -50.12 29.27
C MET A 95 -58.14 -50.52 28.34
N MET A 96 -59.24 -49.77 28.33
CA MET A 96 -60.49 -50.19 27.66
C MET A 96 -60.47 -50.03 26.13
N GLN A 97 -59.33 -49.63 25.53
CA GLN A 97 -59.16 -49.65 24.08
C GLN A 97 -59.15 -51.08 23.50
N THR A 98 -58.88 -52.09 24.33
CA THR A 98 -58.68 -53.48 23.88
C THR A 98 -59.40 -54.54 24.73
N LYS A 99 -60.20 -54.13 25.73
CA LYS A 99 -60.82 -55.04 26.71
C LYS A 99 -62.29 -54.75 26.94
N PHE A 100 -63.03 -55.79 27.30
CA PHE A 100 -64.42 -55.65 27.74
C PHE A 100 -64.53 -55.51 29.27
N CYS A 101 -65.48 -54.70 29.75
CA CYS A 101 -65.70 -54.43 31.17
C CYS A 101 -65.92 -55.72 31.97
N PHE A 102 -66.68 -56.68 31.41
CA PHE A 102 -67.01 -57.94 32.07
C PHE A 102 -65.80 -58.86 32.32
N GLU A 103 -64.68 -58.66 31.61
CA GLU A 103 -63.47 -59.46 31.81
C GLU A 103 -62.87 -59.25 33.21
N CYS A 104 -62.96 -58.02 33.71
CA CYS A 104 -62.51 -57.62 35.04
C CYS A 104 -63.68 -57.55 36.04
N HIS A 105 -64.81 -56.96 35.64
CA HIS A 105 -65.98 -56.74 36.47
C HIS A 105 -67.01 -57.85 36.25
N LYS A 106 -66.73 -59.04 36.77
CA LYS A 106 -67.58 -60.23 36.60
C LYS A 106 -68.79 -60.17 37.52
N GLU A 107 -69.97 -60.00 36.93
CA GLU A 107 -71.26 -60.01 37.60
C GLU A 107 -71.80 -61.45 37.79
N HIS A 108 -72.94 -61.62 38.48
CA HIS A 108 -73.63 -62.89 38.79
C HIS A 108 -72.87 -63.82 39.74
N LYS A 109 -71.93 -63.29 40.51
CA LYS A 109 -71.16 -64.05 41.51
C LYS A 109 -71.71 -63.92 42.94
N GLY A 110 -72.93 -63.39 43.08
CA GLY A 110 -73.61 -63.20 44.36
C GLY A 110 -73.42 -61.79 44.94
N ARG A 111 -74.28 -61.45 45.89
CA ARG A 111 -74.39 -60.11 46.51
C ARG A 111 -73.06 -59.56 47.02
N ASN A 112 -72.25 -60.42 47.65
CA ASN A 112 -70.98 -60.03 48.25
C ASN A 112 -69.81 -59.95 47.26
N ASN A 113 -70.00 -60.26 45.98
CA ASN A 113 -68.92 -60.26 44.99
C ASN A 113 -68.31 -58.87 44.80
N ASN A 114 -66.98 -58.79 44.92
CA ASN A 114 -66.27 -57.53 44.73
C ASN A 114 -65.96 -57.25 43.27
N LEU A 115 -66.87 -56.53 42.60
CA LEU A 115 -66.68 -56.11 41.21
C LEU A 115 -65.44 -55.23 41.03
N THR A 116 -65.05 -54.43 42.01
CA THR A 116 -63.92 -53.48 41.90
C THR A 116 -62.64 -53.98 42.58
N GLY A 117 -62.62 -55.24 43.02
CA GLY A 117 -61.48 -55.82 43.72
C GLY A 117 -60.31 -56.10 42.79
N PHE A 118 -59.12 -55.68 43.21
CA PHE A 118 -57.85 -56.01 42.55
C PHE A 118 -56.78 -56.30 43.60
N ASP A 119 -55.71 -56.99 43.19
CA ASP A 119 -54.57 -57.27 44.04
C ASP A 119 -53.71 -56.00 44.18
N GLN A 120 -53.82 -55.32 45.32
CA GLN A 120 -53.09 -54.08 45.61
C GLN A 120 -51.57 -54.29 45.66
N THR A 121 -51.09 -55.51 45.92
CA THR A 121 -49.64 -55.80 46.01
C THR A 121 -49.00 -56.04 44.64
N LYS A 122 -49.81 -56.39 43.64
CA LYS A 122 -49.36 -56.67 42.26
C LYS A 122 -49.86 -55.65 41.24
N PHE A 123 -50.59 -54.63 41.70
CA PHE A 123 -51.13 -53.63 40.80
C PHE A 123 -50.03 -52.72 40.27
N ASP A 124 -49.87 -52.74 38.95
CA ASP A 124 -48.90 -51.95 38.22
C ASP A 124 -49.45 -50.55 37.93
N HIS A 125 -48.86 -49.54 38.58
CA HIS A 125 -49.26 -48.13 38.44
C HIS A 125 -48.89 -47.53 37.09
N GLU A 126 -47.97 -48.12 36.32
CA GLU A 126 -47.64 -47.64 34.96
C GLU A 126 -48.89 -47.65 34.06
N LYS A 127 -49.81 -48.60 34.30
CA LYS A 127 -51.08 -48.74 33.58
C LYS A 127 -52.08 -47.61 33.84
N THR A 128 -51.78 -46.72 34.78
CA THR A 128 -52.65 -45.58 35.13
C THR A 128 -52.24 -44.28 34.44
N GLY A 129 -51.06 -44.24 33.81
CA GLY A 129 -50.46 -43.02 33.28
C GLY A 129 -49.77 -42.13 34.33
N PHE A 130 -49.69 -42.60 35.58
CA PHE A 130 -48.92 -41.99 36.66
C PHE A 130 -47.94 -43.03 37.24
N ILE A 131 -46.69 -42.96 36.81
CA ILE A 131 -45.63 -43.88 37.25
C ILE A 131 -45.21 -43.48 38.67
N LEU A 132 -45.23 -44.44 39.59
CA LEU A 132 -44.71 -44.24 40.93
C LEU A 132 -43.19 -44.43 40.92
N ASP A 133 -42.45 -43.34 40.87
CA ASP A 133 -40.99 -43.30 40.91
C ASP A 133 -40.46 -42.62 42.18
N GLY A 134 -39.15 -42.71 42.42
CA GLY A 134 -38.47 -42.11 43.57
C GLY A 134 -39.14 -42.41 44.92
N GLY A 135 -39.45 -41.37 45.69
CA GLY A 135 -40.15 -41.48 46.97
C GLY A 135 -41.58 -42.04 46.88
N HIS A 136 -42.25 -41.88 45.73
CA HIS A 136 -43.63 -42.35 45.55
C HIS A 136 -43.73 -43.87 45.41
N ALA A 137 -42.69 -44.54 44.89
CA ALA A 137 -42.64 -46.01 44.74
C ALA A 137 -42.80 -46.77 46.07
N LYS A 138 -42.47 -46.13 47.20
CA LYS A 138 -42.56 -46.71 48.56
C LYS A 138 -43.77 -46.24 49.35
N THR A 139 -44.67 -45.48 48.73
CA THR A 139 -45.82 -44.87 49.40
C THR A 139 -47.01 -45.81 49.43
N GLU A 140 -47.66 -45.91 50.59
CA GLU A 140 -48.89 -46.70 50.74
C GLU A 140 -50.05 -46.10 49.92
N CYS A 141 -50.84 -46.96 49.28
CA CYS A 141 -51.98 -46.58 48.44
C CYS A 141 -52.93 -45.56 49.10
N LYS A 142 -53.23 -45.74 50.40
CA LYS A 142 -54.17 -44.89 51.16
C LYS A 142 -53.66 -43.47 51.39
N LYS A 143 -52.35 -43.22 51.27
CA LYS A 143 -51.77 -41.87 51.39
C LYS A 143 -52.06 -41.01 50.15
N CYS A 144 -52.34 -41.63 49.01
CA CYS A 144 -52.69 -40.95 47.76
C CYS A 144 -54.20 -41.00 47.50
N HIS A 145 -54.84 -42.15 47.77
CA HIS A 145 -56.28 -42.38 47.57
C HIS A 145 -57.09 -42.07 48.83
N THR A 146 -57.18 -40.78 49.16
CA THR A 146 -57.79 -40.29 50.41
C THR A 146 -59.28 -39.92 50.30
N GLU A 147 -59.93 -40.16 49.15
CA GLU A 147 -61.33 -39.78 48.95
C GLU A 147 -62.28 -40.78 49.63
N GLU A 148 -63.12 -40.29 50.56
CA GLU A 148 -64.22 -41.05 51.14
C GLU A 148 -65.49 -40.90 50.29
N ARG A 149 -66.31 -41.96 50.23
CA ARG A 149 -67.58 -41.97 49.47
C ARG A 149 -68.66 -41.18 50.24
N SER A 150 -69.45 -40.37 49.54
CA SER A 150 -70.63 -39.73 50.15
C SER A 150 -71.73 -40.76 50.47
N GLU A 151 -72.14 -40.75 51.74
CA GLU A 151 -73.38 -41.20 52.41
C GLU A 151 -73.96 -42.62 52.23
N LYS A 152 -73.53 -43.46 51.28
CA LYS A 152 -73.91 -44.91 51.28
C LYS A 152 -72.71 -45.82 51.09
N LEU A 153 -72.12 -46.23 52.22
CA LEU A 153 -71.11 -47.29 52.30
C LEU A 153 -71.72 -48.63 51.86
N THR A 154 -71.35 -49.12 50.67
CA THR A 154 -71.70 -50.49 50.26
C THR A 154 -70.77 -51.54 50.87
N ARG A 155 -69.60 -51.15 51.39
CA ARG A 155 -68.66 -51.99 52.18
C ARG A 155 -67.88 -51.15 53.18
N LYS A 156 -67.49 -51.74 54.32
CA LYS A 156 -66.79 -51.06 55.45
C LYS A 156 -65.36 -50.61 55.16
N ASP A 157 -64.70 -51.15 54.12
CA ASP A 157 -63.28 -50.93 53.80
C ASP A 157 -63.03 -50.29 52.40
N ASP A 158 -64.00 -49.56 51.87
CA ASP A 158 -64.00 -49.06 50.47
C ASP A 158 -63.09 -47.84 50.27
N THR A 159 -61.79 -48.07 50.05
CA THR A 159 -60.85 -47.02 49.60
C THR A 159 -61.10 -46.72 48.12
N ARG A 160 -61.38 -45.45 47.77
CA ARG A 160 -61.70 -45.06 46.40
C ARG A 160 -60.44 -44.94 45.54
N PHE A 161 -60.21 -45.95 44.69
CA PHE A 161 -59.17 -45.94 43.65
C PHE A 161 -59.66 -45.25 42.36
N PHE A 162 -60.22 -44.04 42.50
CA PHE A 162 -60.61 -43.20 41.37
C PHE A 162 -59.47 -42.20 41.10
N GLY A 163 -59.02 -42.11 39.85
CA GLY A 163 -57.82 -41.36 39.49
C GLY A 163 -58.01 -39.84 39.63
N LYS A 164 -57.01 -39.14 40.17
CA LYS A 164 -56.87 -37.68 40.07
C LYS A 164 -56.06 -37.31 38.83
N VAL A 165 -56.03 -36.02 38.49
CA VAL A 165 -55.15 -35.48 37.44
C VAL A 165 -53.69 -35.77 37.81
N ASN A 166 -52.91 -36.26 36.85
CA ASN A 166 -51.50 -36.64 37.00
C ASN A 166 -50.56 -35.41 37.05
N SER A 167 -50.73 -34.53 38.04
CA SER A 167 -49.85 -33.38 38.26
C SER A 167 -49.39 -33.27 39.70
N CYS A 168 -48.11 -32.93 39.90
CA CYS A 168 -47.49 -32.77 41.22
C CYS A 168 -48.29 -31.79 42.10
N ILE A 169 -48.72 -30.65 41.52
CA ILE A 169 -49.42 -29.59 42.26
C ILE A 169 -50.80 -30.02 42.76
N SER A 170 -51.42 -31.04 42.15
CA SER A 170 -52.73 -31.54 42.57
C SER A 170 -52.71 -32.13 43.99
N CYS A 171 -51.55 -32.66 44.39
CA CYS A 171 -51.30 -33.20 45.73
C CYS A 171 -50.42 -32.27 46.57
N HIS A 172 -49.37 -31.70 45.97
CA HIS A 172 -48.33 -30.93 46.65
C HIS A 172 -48.58 -29.41 46.66
N LYS A 173 -49.83 -28.96 46.53
CA LYS A 173 -50.17 -27.52 46.53
C LYS A 173 -49.66 -26.76 47.75
N LYS A 174 -49.63 -27.41 48.92
CA LYS A 174 -49.14 -26.81 50.17
C LYS A 174 -47.62 -26.83 50.29
N ASP A 175 -46.94 -27.64 49.49
CA ASP A 175 -45.49 -27.80 49.49
C ASP A 175 -44.81 -26.89 48.46
N ASP A 176 -45.58 -26.18 47.63
CA ASP A 176 -45.04 -25.22 46.67
C ASP A 176 -44.53 -23.97 47.41
N ILE A 177 -43.21 -23.80 47.38
CA ILE A 177 -42.49 -22.69 48.00
C ILE A 177 -42.05 -21.62 46.99
N HIS A 178 -42.36 -21.76 45.70
CA HIS A 178 -41.84 -20.92 44.62
C HIS A 178 -42.57 -19.57 44.48
N PHE A 179 -42.63 -18.80 45.56
CA PHE A 179 -43.23 -17.46 45.59
C PHE A 179 -42.20 -16.39 45.21
N PHE A 180 -41.97 -16.23 43.90
CA PHE A 180 -41.21 -15.08 43.39
C PHE A 180 -42.14 -13.88 43.26
N GLU A 181 -41.61 -12.65 43.37
CA GLU A 181 -42.38 -11.42 43.08
C GLU A 181 -42.96 -11.41 41.65
N THR A 182 -42.39 -12.24 40.78
CA THR A 182 -42.84 -12.47 39.42
C THR A 182 -43.55 -13.82 39.33
N ASN A 183 -44.65 -13.92 38.58
CA ASN A 183 -45.36 -15.18 38.27
C ASN A 183 -44.52 -16.13 37.37
N LYS A 184 -43.18 -16.10 37.46
CA LYS A 184 -42.24 -16.69 36.50
C LYS A 184 -42.32 -18.22 36.41
N PHE A 185 -42.61 -18.88 37.53
CA PHE A 185 -42.78 -20.33 37.59
C PHE A 185 -44.25 -20.76 37.65
N LYS A 186 -45.20 -19.82 37.54
CA LYS A 186 -46.62 -20.11 37.55
C LYS A 186 -46.98 -20.99 36.34
N GLY A 187 -47.53 -22.17 36.60
CA GLY A 187 -47.94 -23.11 35.55
C GLY A 187 -46.80 -23.94 34.93
N LYS A 188 -45.56 -23.86 35.47
CA LYS A 188 -44.51 -24.82 35.13
C LYS A 188 -44.69 -26.10 35.96
N GLU A 189 -44.49 -27.26 35.33
CA GLU A 189 -44.50 -28.54 36.04
C GLU A 189 -43.27 -28.66 36.94
N CYS A 190 -43.45 -29.13 38.17
CA CYS A 190 -42.34 -29.22 39.14
C CYS A 190 -41.20 -30.13 38.64
N SER A 191 -41.53 -31.14 37.83
CA SER A 191 -40.61 -32.10 37.23
C SER A 191 -39.62 -31.51 36.23
N THR A 192 -39.82 -30.25 35.80
CA THR A 192 -38.83 -29.53 34.99
C THR A 192 -37.54 -29.25 35.77
N CYS A 193 -37.65 -29.10 37.10
CA CYS A 193 -36.54 -28.74 37.97
C CYS A 193 -36.24 -29.82 39.02
N HIS A 194 -37.28 -30.46 39.56
CA HIS A 194 -37.17 -31.46 40.59
C HIS A 194 -37.21 -32.88 40.03
N VAL A 195 -36.59 -33.81 40.76
CA VAL A 195 -36.69 -35.26 40.54
C VAL A 195 -37.29 -35.90 41.78
N THR A 196 -38.03 -37.00 41.62
CA THR A 196 -38.80 -37.62 42.72
C THR A 196 -37.92 -38.42 43.66
N GLU A 197 -36.70 -38.78 43.25
CA GLU A 197 -35.68 -39.45 44.07
C GLU A 197 -35.07 -38.52 45.11
N SER A 198 -34.90 -37.23 44.78
CA SER A 198 -34.20 -36.26 45.60
C SER A 198 -34.81 -34.86 45.48
N TRP A 199 -36.03 -34.70 46.00
CA TRP A 199 -36.82 -33.46 45.86
C TRP A 199 -36.07 -32.17 46.26
N LYS A 200 -35.22 -32.26 47.30
CA LYS A 200 -34.44 -31.13 47.82
C LYS A 200 -33.21 -30.81 46.97
N GLN A 201 -32.73 -31.76 46.17
CA GLN A 201 -31.62 -31.54 45.23
C GLN A 201 -32.23 -31.17 43.88
N VAL A 202 -32.13 -29.89 43.55
CA VAL A 202 -32.73 -29.36 42.32
C VAL A 202 -31.76 -29.56 41.15
N GLU A 203 -31.51 -30.81 40.77
CA GLU A 203 -30.46 -31.19 39.82
C GLU A 203 -30.69 -30.64 38.41
N LYS A 204 -31.96 -30.50 37.99
CA LYS A 204 -32.31 -29.98 36.66
C LYS A 204 -32.39 -28.46 36.62
N PHE A 205 -32.35 -27.78 37.76
CA PHE A 205 -32.43 -26.33 37.80
C PHE A 205 -31.14 -25.69 37.31
N ASN A 206 -31.23 -24.97 36.20
CA ASN A 206 -30.15 -24.17 35.68
C ASN A 206 -30.33 -22.69 36.05
N HIS A 207 -29.51 -22.20 36.97
CA HIS A 207 -29.62 -20.83 37.48
C HIS A 207 -29.51 -19.77 36.37
N LYS A 208 -28.65 -19.96 35.35
CA LYS A 208 -28.53 -19.04 34.22
C LYS A 208 -29.79 -19.03 33.36
N ALA A 209 -30.29 -20.21 33.00
CA ALA A 209 -31.45 -20.32 32.11
C ALA A 209 -32.71 -19.74 32.78
N GLU A 210 -32.89 -20.01 34.07
CA GLU A 210 -34.11 -19.62 34.78
C GLU A 210 -34.06 -18.22 35.39
N THR A 211 -32.88 -17.66 35.69
CA THR A 211 -32.77 -16.31 36.33
C THR A 211 -32.02 -15.28 35.48
N GLY A 212 -31.30 -15.70 34.44
CA GLY A 212 -30.36 -14.85 33.70
C GLY A 212 -29.00 -14.70 34.38
N PHE A 213 -28.86 -15.08 35.66
CA PHE A 213 -27.62 -15.00 36.42
C PHE A 213 -26.88 -16.34 36.42
N ALA A 214 -25.71 -16.39 35.78
CA ALA A 214 -24.88 -17.59 35.75
C ALA A 214 -23.99 -17.65 37.01
N LEU A 215 -24.20 -18.68 37.84
CA LEU A 215 -23.28 -18.98 38.93
C LEU A 215 -22.02 -19.62 38.33
N VAL A 216 -20.88 -18.94 38.49
CA VAL A 216 -19.58 -19.41 38.00
C VAL A 216 -18.50 -19.17 39.06
N GLY A 217 -17.39 -19.90 38.95
CA GLY A 217 -16.32 -19.85 39.95
C GLY A 217 -16.85 -20.17 41.35
N ASP A 218 -16.41 -19.41 42.35
CA ASP A 218 -16.80 -19.61 43.75
C ASP A 218 -18.30 -19.39 43.99
N HIS A 219 -18.98 -18.59 43.16
CA HIS A 219 -20.43 -18.40 43.27
C HIS A 219 -21.21 -19.70 43.00
N ALA A 220 -20.67 -20.62 42.19
CA ALA A 220 -21.29 -21.91 41.93
C ALA A 220 -21.27 -22.84 43.15
N GLN A 221 -20.43 -22.56 44.15
CA GLN A 221 -20.33 -23.35 45.38
C GLN A 221 -21.17 -22.78 46.54
N LEU A 222 -21.77 -21.59 46.35
CA LEU A 222 -22.58 -20.96 47.39
C LEU A 222 -23.93 -21.65 47.54
N LYS A 223 -24.35 -21.84 48.79
CA LYS A 223 -25.72 -22.25 49.10
C LYS A 223 -26.68 -21.12 48.73
N CYS A 224 -27.87 -21.44 48.21
CA CYS A 224 -28.87 -20.44 47.79
C CYS A 224 -29.14 -19.37 48.86
N VAL A 225 -29.17 -19.76 50.15
CA VAL A 225 -29.41 -18.89 51.30
C VAL A 225 -28.32 -17.84 51.56
N LYS A 226 -27.13 -18.01 50.98
CA LYS A 226 -26.05 -17.01 51.07
C LYS A 226 -26.32 -15.80 50.19
N CYS A 227 -27.10 -16.04 49.14
CA CYS A 227 -27.56 -15.03 48.23
C CYS A 227 -28.97 -14.62 48.65
N HIS A 228 -29.93 -15.50 48.48
CA HIS A 228 -31.33 -15.21 48.71
C HIS A 228 -31.70 -15.34 50.19
N VAL A 229 -32.36 -14.32 50.75
CA VAL A 229 -32.80 -14.31 52.15
C VAL A 229 -34.27 -14.72 52.20
N SER A 230 -34.62 -15.61 53.12
CA SER A 230 -36.00 -16.05 53.35
C SER A 230 -36.79 -15.01 54.16
N GLU A 231 -37.87 -14.47 53.62
CA GLU A 231 -38.85 -13.73 54.43
C GLU A 231 -39.84 -14.69 55.13
N GLY A 232 -39.47 -15.15 56.34
CA GLY A 232 -40.38 -15.87 57.24
C GLY A 232 -40.25 -17.40 57.26
N LYS A 233 -40.91 -18.03 58.24
CA LYS A 233 -40.75 -19.47 58.56
C LYS A 233 -41.54 -20.43 57.66
N ASN A 234 -42.61 -19.96 57.00
CA ASN A 234 -43.57 -20.84 56.31
C ASN A 234 -43.70 -20.58 54.81
N ASN A 235 -43.12 -19.51 54.27
CA ASN A 235 -43.10 -19.19 52.83
C ASN A 235 -41.75 -18.57 52.52
N ILE A 236 -40.78 -19.37 52.06
CA ILE A 236 -39.46 -18.85 51.69
C ILE A 236 -39.61 -18.06 50.39
N LYS A 237 -39.91 -16.76 50.49
CA LYS A 237 -39.72 -15.83 49.37
C LYS A 237 -38.22 -15.64 49.18
N TYR A 238 -37.72 -16.07 48.03
CA TYR A 238 -36.36 -15.75 47.63
C TYR A 238 -36.39 -14.41 46.89
N ASP A 239 -36.21 -13.31 47.62
CA ASP A 239 -36.12 -11.97 47.06
C ASP A 239 -34.66 -11.53 46.90
N TRP A 240 -34.35 -10.87 45.78
CA TRP A 240 -33.02 -10.36 45.40
C TRP A 240 -33.11 -8.93 44.82
N PRO A 241 -33.66 -7.96 45.58
CA PRO A 241 -34.22 -6.73 45.02
C PRO A 241 -33.16 -5.74 44.51
N LYS A 242 -31.88 -5.96 44.86
CA LYS A 242 -30.78 -5.04 44.54
C LYS A 242 -29.85 -5.53 43.42
N LEU A 243 -29.98 -6.78 42.94
CA LEU A 243 -29.09 -7.28 41.89
C LEU A 243 -29.30 -6.52 40.56
N GLU A 244 -30.56 -6.30 40.17
CA GLU A 244 -30.87 -5.65 38.89
C GLU A 244 -30.41 -4.19 38.85
N THR A 245 -30.44 -3.50 40.00
CA THR A 245 -30.11 -2.07 40.12
C THR A 245 -28.66 -1.81 40.50
N GLN A 246 -28.02 -2.67 41.30
CA GLN A 246 -26.67 -2.47 41.84
C GLN A 246 -25.65 -3.52 41.33
N LYS A 247 -26.06 -4.49 40.52
CA LYS A 247 -25.20 -5.54 39.93
C LYS A 247 -24.31 -6.19 41.00
N CYS A 248 -23.01 -6.30 40.76
CA CYS A 248 -22.04 -6.85 41.72
C CYS A 248 -22.02 -6.08 43.05
N LEU A 249 -22.35 -4.78 43.04
CA LEU A 249 -22.32 -3.92 44.23
C LEU A 249 -23.48 -4.18 45.18
N SER A 250 -24.49 -4.96 44.76
CA SER A 250 -25.55 -5.40 45.67
C SER A 250 -25.02 -6.27 46.82
N CYS A 251 -23.86 -6.91 46.62
CA CYS A 251 -23.23 -7.80 47.58
C CYS A 251 -21.75 -7.44 47.85
N HIS A 252 -21.01 -6.96 46.85
CA HIS A 252 -19.60 -6.63 46.99
C HIS A 252 -19.40 -5.13 47.23
N LYS A 253 -18.65 -4.79 48.29
CA LYS A 253 -18.19 -3.41 48.50
C LYS A 253 -17.09 -3.08 47.49
N ASP A 254 -17.24 -1.95 46.79
CA ASP A 254 -16.19 -1.42 45.92
C ASP A 254 -14.95 -1.05 46.76
N GLN A 255 -13.82 -1.68 46.45
CA GLN A 255 -12.54 -1.44 47.11
C GLN A 255 -11.77 -0.25 46.49
N HIS A 256 -12.19 0.24 45.33
CA HIS A 256 -11.45 1.24 44.58
C HIS A 256 -11.74 2.68 45.01
N ALA A 257 -12.81 2.92 45.77
CA ALA A 257 -13.21 4.27 46.23
C ALA A 257 -13.15 5.32 45.08
N THR A 258 -12.42 6.42 45.27
CA THR A 258 -12.24 7.47 44.25
C THR A 258 -11.04 7.25 43.31
N ASN A 259 -10.35 6.11 43.45
CA ASN A 259 -9.12 5.82 42.70
C ASN A 259 -9.36 5.44 41.23
N LEU A 260 -10.58 5.02 40.88
CA LEU A 260 -11.00 4.77 39.49
C LEU A 260 -11.80 5.95 38.93
N SER A 261 -11.82 6.11 37.60
CA SER A 261 -12.69 7.09 36.93
C SER A 261 -14.18 6.76 37.17
N PRO A 262 -15.08 7.76 37.31
CA PRO A 262 -16.52 7.54 37.45
C PRO A 262 -17.11 6.59 36.39
N LYS A 263 -16.56 6.57 35.17
CA LYS A 263 -16.98 5.67 34.08
C LYS A 263 -16.91 4.18 34.45
N PHE A 264 -16.00 3.79 35.34
CA PHE A 264 -15.80 2.40 35.77
C PHE A 264 -16.39 2.14 37.17
N ARG A 265 -17.10 3.12 37.75
CA ARG A 265 -17.84 2.96 39.00
C ARG A 265 -19.28 2.55 38.66
N GLY A 266 -19.90 1.68 39.47
CA GLY A 266 -21.30 1.26 39.27
C GLY A 266 -21.53 -0.23 38.95
N GLY A 267 -20.58 -1.10 39.26
CA GLY A 267 -20.78 -2.55 39.22
C GLY A 267 -20.38 -3.25 37.93
N ASP A 268 -19.75 -2.54 36.98
CA ASP A 268 -19.16 -3.13 35.77
C ASP A 268 -17.75 -3.70 36.02
N CYS A 269 -17.60 -4.45 37.11
CA CYS A 269 -16.31 -4.96 37.57
C CYS A 269 -15.65 -5.92 36.56
N LEU A 270 -16.47 -6.63 35.77
CA LEU A 270 -16.04 -7.63 34.79
C LEU A 270 -15.31 -7.05 33.56
N GLN A 271 -15.29 -5.72 33.40
CA GLN A 271 -14.45 -5.06 32.41
C GLN A 271 -12.95 -5.27 32.69
N CYS A 272 -12.59 -5.47 33.97
CA CYS A 272 -11.21 -5.63 34.42
C CYS A 272 -11.01 -6.96 35.13
N HIS A 273 -11.93 -7.34 36.04
CA HIS A 273 -11.79 -8.51 36.89
C HIS A 273 -12.42 -9.76 36.31
N ASN A 274 -11.83 -10.91 36.63
CA ASN A 274 -12.38 -12.21 36.28
C ASN A 274 -13.02 -12.89 37.50
N GLN A 275 -14.34 -13.09 37.46
CA GLN A 275 -15.11 -13.73 38.53
C GLN A 275 -14.82 -15.24 38.72
N ASN A 276 -14.07 -15.87 37.80
CA ASN A 276 -13.67 -17.28 37.91
C ASN A 276 -12.35 -17.48 38.67
N GLN A 277 -11.78 -16.42 39.26
CA GLN A 277 -10.50 -16.49 39.96
C GLN A 277 -10.64 -15.99 41.40
N ALA A 278 -10.16 -16.78 42.37
CA ALA A 278 -10.24 -16.47 43.80
C ALA A 278 -9.63 -15.11 44.19
N GLU A 279 -8.61 -14.64 43.45
CA GLU A 279 -7.87 -13.41 43.75
C GLU A 279 -8.31 -12.19 42.92
N TRP A 280 -9.41 -12.26 42.15
CA TRP A 280 -9.91 -11.11 41.35
C TRP A 280 -8.83 -10.46 40.47
N LYS A 281 -7.95 -11.29 39.88
CA LYS A 281 -6.81 -10.82 39.08
C LYS A 281 -7.29 -10.06 37.84
N ILE A 282 -6.38 -9.24 37.32
CA ILE A 282 -6.57 -8.43 36.10
C ILE A 282 -5.65 -8.91 34.97
N PRO A 283 -5.66 -10.21 34.59
CA PRO A 283 -4.61 -10.80 33.76
C PRO A 283 -4.53 -10.20 32.35
N ASN A 284 -5.63 -9.62 31.85
CA ASN A 284 -5.75 -9.15 30.47
C ASN A 284 -6.35 -7.75 30.36
N PHE A 285 -6.11 -6.86 31.33
CA PHE A 285 -6.62 -5.49 31.24
C PHE A 285 -6.08 -4.80 29.98
N LYS A 286 -6.99 -4.47 29.07
CA LYS A 286 -6.67 -3.68 27.89
C LYS A 286 -6.89 -2.21 28.20
N HIS A 287 -5.88 -1.38 27.95
CA HIS A 287 -5.95 0.07 28.20
C HIS A 287 -6.85 0.83 27.21
N ASP A 288 -7.30 0.19 26.12
CA ASP A 288 -8.21 0.76 25.13
C ASP A 288 -9.51 1.31 25.74
N VAL A 289 -10.05 0.65 26.78
CA VAL A 289 -11.27 1.10 27.49
C VAL A 289 -11.14 2.50 28.12
N THR A 290 -9.89 2.95 28.37
CA THR A 290 -9.55 4.27 28.93
C THR A 290 -9.44 5.38 27.86
N GLY A 291 -9.48 5.00 26.58
CA GLY A 291 -9.22 5.91 25.46
C GLY A 291 -7.75 6.35 25.39
N PHE A 292 -6.82 5.51 25.86
CA PHE A 292 -5.39 5.66 25.69
C PHE A 292 -4.80 4.27 25.37
N VAL A 293 -4.74 3.94 24.08
CA VAL A 293 -4.32 2.60 23.63
C VAL A 293 -2.81 2.49 23.77
N LEU A 294 -2.33 1.59 24.62
CA LEU A 294 -0.91 1.30 24.74
C LEU A 294 -0.44 0.48 23.52
N GLN A 295 0.53 1.00 22.77
CA GLN A 295 1.12 0.32 21.62
C GLN A 295 2.63 0.16 21.77
N GLY A 296 3.22 -0.75 20.99
CA GLY A 296 4.68 -0.92 20.96
C GLY A 296 5.27 -1.22 22.32
N LYS A 297 6.28 -0.44 22.73
CA LYS A 297 6.95 -0.60 24.03
C LYS A 297 6.06 -0.22 25.21
N HIS A 298 5.10 0.68 25.04
CA HIS A 298 4.14 1.03 26.09
C HIS A 298 3.22 -0.13 26.45
N ALA A 299 2.95 -1.08 25.55
CA ALA A 299 2.16 -2.26 25.86
C ALA A 299 2.88 -3.26 26.79
N GLN A 300 4.17 -3.09 27.04
CA GLN A 300 5.02 -4.01 27.83
C GLN A 300 5.39 -3.47 29.22
N ILE A 301 5.01 -2.22 29.55
CA ILE A 301 5.37 -1.58 30.82
C ILE A 301 4.44 -1.99 31.96
N GLN A 302 4.89 -1.82 33.19
CA GLN A 302 4.08 -2.10 34.38
C GLN A 302 3.17 -0.92 34.70
N CYS A 303 2.05 -1.18 35.39
CA CYS A 303 1.08 -0.13 35.76
C CYS A 303 1.74 1.03 36.53
N LEU A 304 2.67 0.72 37.43
CA LEU A 304 3.40 1.70 38.24
C LEU A 304 4.33 2.58 37.39
N ASP A 305 4.69 2.19 36.17
CA ASP A 305 5.55 3.01 35.30
C ASP A 305 4.85 4.27 34.78
N CYS A 306 3.52 4.25 34.71
CA CYS A 306 2.69 5.40 34.35
C CYS A 306 1.95 5.98 35.56
N HIS A 307 1.42 5.13 36.43
CA HIS A 307 0.63 5.53 37.60
C HIS A 307 1.52 5.66 38.84
N LYS A 308 2.58 6.47 38.78
CA LYS A 308 3.57 6.62 39.87
C LYS A 308 3.02 7.41 41.06
N ASP A 309 2.39 8.54 40.76
CA ASP A 309 2.06 9.56 41.75
C ASP A 309 1.03 9.04 42.76
N GLY A 310 1.46 8.92 44.01
CA GLY A 310 0.62 8.44 45.10
C GLY A 310 0.41 6.92 45.15
N ASN A 311 1.11 6.13 44.33
CA ASN A 311 0.97 4.66 44.29
C ASN A 311 2.23 3.88 44.70
N GLN A 312 3.35 4.57 44.94
CA GLN A 312 4.58 3.92 45.40
C GLN A 312 4.34 3.17 46.71
N GLY A 313 4.75 1.90 46.75
CA GLY A 313 4.60 1.02 47.92
C GLY A 313 3.16 0.56 48.23
N LYS A 314 2.17 0.94 47.41
CA LYS A 314 0.79 0.48 47.59
C LYS A 314 0.57 -0.89 46.92
N ALA A 315 -0.37 -1.67 47.43
CA ALA A 315 -0.90 -2.81 46.70
C ALA A 315 -1.70 -2.31 45.48
N LEU A 316 -1.75 -3.10 44.40
CA LEU A 316 -2.47 -2.75 43.16
C LEU A 316 -3.95 -2.39 43.41
N ALA A 317 -4.58 -3.02 44.40
CA ALA A 317 -5.95 -2.73 44.83
C ALA A 317 -6.17 -1.27 45.29
N ASN A 318 -5.10 -0.59 45.74
CA ASN A 318 -5.13 0.77 46.26
C ASN A 318 -4.50 1.79 45.29
N PHE A 319 -4.20 1.40 44.06
CA PHE A 319 -3.63 2.30 43.06
C PHE A 319 -4.66 3.33 42.61
N LYS A 320 -4.28 4.61 42.65
CA LYS A 320 -4.97 5.70 41.98
C LYS A 320 -4.66 5.65 40.48
N PHE A 321 -5.65 5.28 39.68
CA PHE A 321 -5.55 5.22 38.22
C PHE A 321 -6.00 6.51 37.52
N THR A 322 -6.37 7.54 38.28
CA THR A 322 -6.81 8.85 37.78
C THR A 322 -5.69 9.89 37.83
N GLY A 323 -5.75 10.88 36.93
CA GLY A 323 -4.87 12.05 36.95
C GLY A 323 -3.60 11.97 36.10
N VAL A 324 -3.35 10.84 35.43
CA VAL A 324 -2.24 10.73 34.47
C VAL A 324 -2.57 11.52 33.20
N GLN A 325 -1.69 12.44 32.84
CA GLN A 325 -1.80 13.23 31.61
C GLN A 325 -1.50 12.34 30.39
N LYS A 326 -2.25 12.52 29.30
CA LYS A 326 -2.14 11.71 28.08
C LYS A 326 -1.12 12.24 27.06
N THR A 327 -0.47 13.37 27.35
CA THR A 327 0.45 14.00 26.40
C THR A 327 1.81 13.33 26.44
N CYS A 328 2.50 13.18 25.31
CA CYS A 328 3.83 12.57 25.29
C CYS A 328 4.80 13.30 26.24
N ALA A 329 4.72 14.64 26.26
CA ALA A 329 5.57 15.52 27.05
C ALA A 329 5.35 15.42 28.57
N SER A 330 4.22 14.88 29.04
CA SER A 330 4.03 14.69 30.49
C SER A 330 4.89 13.56 31.06
N CYS A 331 5.40 12.66 30.21
CA CYS A 331 6.23 11.53 30.62
C CYS A 331 7.61 11.53 29.94
N HIS A 332 7.71 12.00 28.71
CA HIS A 332 8.95 12.05 27.94
C HIS A 332 9.47 13.47 27.87
N SER A 333 10.78 13.64 28.09
CA SER A 333 11.44 14.92 27.85
C SER A 333 11.51 15.22 26.35
N ASP A 334 11.32 16.49 25.98
CA ASP A 334 11.61 16.95 24.62
C ASP A 334 13.11 17.24 24.47
N PHE A 335 13.76 16.53 23.55
CA PHE A 335 15.18 16.66 23.25
C PHE A 335 15.48 17.55 22.04
N HIS A 336 14.45 18.04 21.34
CA HIS A 336 14.59 18.83 20.12
C HIS A 336 14.78 20.32 20.39
N GLY A 337 14.74 20.74 21.66
CA GLY A 337 15.00 22.12 22.02
C GLY A 337 14.07 23.11 21.32
N PHE A 338 12.83 22.71 20.98
CA PHE A 338 11.78 23.58 20.43
C PHE A 338 11.29 24.63 21.45
N GLY A 339 12.19 25.09 22.35
CA GLY A 339 11.89 25.90 23.52
C GLY A 339 10.97 27.08 23.25
N LYS A 340 10.43 27.64 24.34
CA LYS A 340 9.39 28.69 24.46
C LYS A 340 9.31 29.79 23.37
N GLU A 341 10.33 30.01 22.56
CA GLU A 341 10.38 30.98 21.46
C GLU A 341 9.70 30.52 20.15
N VAL A 342 9.37 29.23 19.99
CA VAL A 342 8.83 28.71 18.70
C VAL A 342 7.41 28.15 18.78
N ALA A 343 6.77 28.18 19.95
CA ALA A 343 5.36 27.79 20.09
C ALA A 343 4.44 28.61 19.16
N ASP A 344 4.75 29.90 18.97
CA ASP A 344 3.91 30.80 18.16
C ASP A 344 4.33 30.90 16.68
N LYS A 345 5.42 30.23 16.25
CA LYS A 345 5.97 30.37 14.88
C LYS A 345 6.24 29.05 14.15
N LEU A 346 6.06 27.90 14.79
CA LEU A 346 6.03 26.61 14.09
C LEU A 346 4.61 26.37 13.53
N PRO A 347 4.45 26.22 12.21
CA PRO A 347 3.16 25.83 11.66
C PRO A 347 2.73 24.48 12.25
N THR A 348 1.45 24.37 12.60
CA THR A 348 0.78 23.07 12.74
C THR A 348 1.10 22.25 11.48
N PRO A 349 1.70 21.04 11.63
CA PRO A 349 1.47 20.07 12.71
C PRO A 349 2.69 19.76 13.62
N LEU A 350 3.74 20.59 13.63
CA LEU A 350 5.03 20.25 14.27
C LEU A 350 5.03 20.27 15.81
N GLN A 351 3.93 20.67 16.46
CA GLN A 351 3.79 20.68 17.92
C GLN A 351 3.36 19.33 18.52
N ASN A 352 2.83 18.41 17.71
CA ASN A 352 2.43 17.08 18.16
C ASN A 352 3.54 16.08 17.86
N CYS A 353 4.12 15.47 18.91
CA CYS A 353 5.17 14.46 18.76
C CYS A 353 4.74 13.33 17.81
N ALA A 354 3.46 12.95 17.82
CA ALA A 354 2.89 11.88 17.00
C ALA A 354 2.84 12.21 15.48
N THR A 355 3.05 13.48 15.10
CA THR A 355 3.21 13.89 13.70
C THR A 355 4.47 13.25 13.10
N CYS A 356 5.54 13.14 13.90
CA CYS A 356 6.84 12.66 13.44
C CYS A 356 7.23 11.33 14.07
N HIS A 357 6.90 11.10 15.34
CA HIS A 357 7.26 9.89 16.09
C HIS A 357 6.10 8.90 16.16
N THR A 358 6.44 7.63 16.30
CA THR A 358 5.47 6.56 16.57
C THR A 358 5.80 5.88 17.90
N GLU A 359 4.77 5.45 18.63
CA GLU A 359 4.93 4.70 19.89
C GLU A 359 5.54 3.31 19.66
N ILE A 360 5.42 2.78 18.44
CA ILE A 360 5.98 1.48 18.04
C ILE A 360 7.51 1.57 17.88
N ALA A 361 8.01 2.64 17.25
CA ALA A 361 9.42 2.77 16.90
C ALA A 361 9.86 4.25 16.89
N TRP A 362 10.01 4.82 18.10
CA TRP A 362 10.27 6.26 18.33
C TRP A 362 11.48 6.83 17.57
N LYS A 363 12.57 6.05 17.44
CA LYS A 363 13.84 6.49 16.84
C LYS A 363 14.04 6.05 15.39
N SER A 364 13.47 4.90 15.00
CA SER A 364 13.81 4.24 13.74
C SER A 364 12.71 4.32 12.67
N ASN A 365 11.48 4.69 13.04
CA ASN A 365 10.37 4.81 12.10
C ASN A 365 9.70 6.19 12.24
N LEU A 366 10.43 7.22 11.81
CA LEU A 366 9.96 8.60 11.80
C LEU A 366 9.04 8.82 10.58
N LYS A 367 7.87 9.41 10.82
CA LYS A 367 6.94 9.86 9.77
C LYS A 367 7.31 11.22 9.17
N PHE A 368 8.50 11.72 9.49
CA PHE A 368 8.99 13.02 9.06
C PHE A 368 9.72 12.90 7.72
N ASP A 369 9.19 13.59 6.70
CA ASP A 369 9.84 13.73 5.39
C ASP A 369 10.45 15.13 5.26
N HIS A 370 11.77 15.18 5.29
CA HIS A 370 12.55 16.42 5.20
C HIS A 370 12.40 17.12 3.84
N ASN A 371 12.00 16.42 2.76
CA ASN A 371 11.82 17.01 1.44
C ASN A 371 10.49 17.76 1.32
N THR A 372 9.45 17.29 2.00
CA THR A 372 8.10 17.89 1.93
C THR A 372 7.77 18.79 3.12
N GLN A 373 8.34 18.52 4.29
CA GLN A 373 7.97 19.18 5.55
C GLN A 373 9.03 20.17 6.05
N ALA A 374 10.18 20.28 5.40
CA ALA A 374 11.22 21.23 5.75
C ALA A 374 11.56 22.18 4.60
N ARG A 375 12.20 23.32 4.93
CA ARG A 375 12.58 24.33 3.93
C ARG A 375 13.67 23.85 2.97
N PHE A 376 14.52 22.93 3.42
CA PHE A 376 15.71 22.49 2.69
C PHE A 376 15.58 20.99 2.39
N PRO A 377 15.40 20.56 1.13
CA PRO A 377 15.30 19.15 0.81
C PRO A 377 16.67 18.47 0.93
N ILE A 378 16.70 17.28 1.53
CA ILE A 378 17.90 16.45 1.65
C ILE A 378 17.90 15.49 0.45
N THR A 379 18.74 15.80 -0.56
CA THR A 379 18.87 15.03 -1.80
C THR A 379 20.32 14.60 -2.06
N GLY A 380 20.50 13.65 -2.98
CA GLY A 380 21.79 13.09 -3.36
C GLY A 380 22.58 12.52 -2.19
N LYS A 381 23.87 12.85 -2.10
CA LYS A 381 24.75 12.33 -1.04
C LYS A 381 24.35 12.74 0.38
N HIS A 382 23.54 13.80 0.53
CA HIS A 382 23.06 14.25 1.84
C HIS A 382 22.00 13.31 2.44
N VAL A 383 21.36 12.44 1.64
CA VAL A 383 20.32 11.49 2.13
C VAL A 383 20.87 10.53 3.18
N LYS A 384 22.18 10.27 3.18
CA LYS A 384 22.85 9.41 4.17
C LYS A 384 23.16 10.13 5.49
N ASN A 385 23.05 11.46 5.54
CA ASN A 385 23.33 12.23 6.74
C ASN A 385 22.29 11.91 7.82
N GLN A 386 22.76 11.81 9.05
CA GLN A 386 21.90 11.71 10.21
C GLN A 386 21.41 13.11 10.60
N CYS A 387 20.25 13.21 11.27
CA CYS A 387 19.68 14.50 11.66
C CYS A 387 20.68 15.39 12.43
N PHE A 388 21.48 14.78 13.30
CA PHE A 388 22.46 15.48 14.15
C PHE A 388 23.74 15.92 13.42
N ASP A 389 23.97 15.47 12.18
CA ASP A 389 25.07 15.98 11.36
C ASP A 389 24.82 17.45 10.98
N CYS A 390 23.55 17.83 10.86
CA CYS A 390 23.10 19.20 10.56
C CYS A 390 22.54 19.92 11.80
N HIS A 391 21.74 19.24 12.63
CA HIS A 391 21.12 19.81 13.83
C HIS A 391 22.04 19.65 15.05
N LYS A 392 22.94 20.61 15.25
CA LYS A 392 23.97 20.57 16.31
C LYS A 392 23.40 20.87 17.70
N ALA A 393 24.04 20.33 18.73
CA ALA A 393 23.71 20.60 20.13
C ALA A 393 24.21 21.99 20.58
N ILE A 394 23.43 22.70 21.40
CA ILE A 394 23.84 23.95 22.05
C ILE A 394 23.98 23.72 23.56
N GLY A 395 25.08 24.20 24.16
CA GLY A 395 25.20 24.30 25.63
C GLY A 395 25.41 22.98 26.37
N GLY A 396 26.20 22.06 25.81
CA GLY A 396 26.43 20.73 26.39
C GLY A 396 27.05 20.75 27.80
N LYS A 397 26.22 20.79 28.84
CA LYS A 397 26.57 20.20 30.14
C LYS A 397 26.03 18.77 30.17
N ARG A 398 26.97 17.82 30.22
CA ARG A 398 26.68 16.40 30.44
C ARG A 398 26.17 16.27 31.88
N VAL A 399 24.94 15.78 32.07
CA VAL A 399 24.49 15.41 33.42
C VAL A 399 25.28 14.16 33.80
N GLU A 400 26.12 14.25 34.84
CA GLU A 400 27.20 13.28 35.15
C GLU A 400 26.73 11.83 35.35
N LYS A 401 25.42 11.57 35.51
CA LYS A 401 24.89 10.24 35.86
C LYS A 401 24.27 9.42 34.71
N MET A 402 24.36 9.84 33.45
CA MET A 402 23.87 9.01 32.32
C MET A 402 24.79 9.05 31.09
N PRO A 403 25.30 7.91 30.58
CA PRO A 403 26.17 7.90 29.41
C PRO A 403 25.36 8.15 28.13
N ASN A 404 25.76 9.17 27.37
CA ASN A 404 25.44 9.42 25.95
C ASN A 404 24.03 9.88 25.53
N THR A 405 23.10 10.23 26.42
CA THR A 405 21.69 10.47 26.01
C THR A 405 21.12 11.88 26.15
N LEU A 406 21.78 12.84 26.79
CA LEU A 406 21.19 14.17 27.07
C LEU A 406 21.96 15.29 26.36
N ARG A 407 21.78 15.41 25.04
CA ARG A 407 22.07 16.65 24.32
C ARG A 407 20.75 17.22 23.81
N THR A 408 20.45 18.46 24.17
CA THR A 408 19.37 19.21 23.51
C THR A 408 19.89 19.63 22.15
N TYR A 409 19.25 19.11 21.09
CA TYR A 409 19.59 19.45 19.72
C TYR A 409 18.87 20.75 19.35
N PHE A 410 19.55 21.67 18.68
CA PHE A 410 18.94 22.92 18.26
C PHE A 410 18.65 22.88 16.76
N PHE A 411 17.37 22.90 16.42
CA PHE A 411 16.90 22.95 15.04
C PHE A 411 16.85 24.42 14.60
N LYS A 412 18.02 25.04 14.43
CA LYS A 412 18.14 26.44 13.98
C LYS A 412 17.42 26.64 12.64
N THR A 413 16.60 27.68 12.56
CA THR A 413 16.08 28.14 11.25
C THR A 413 17.24 28.55 10.36
N ILE A 414 17.46 27.80 9.28
CA ILE A 414 18.42 28.16 8.24
C ILE A 414 17.82 29.37 7.48
N PRO A 415 18.46 30.56 7.53
CA PRO A 415 17.86 31.79 7.04
C PRO A 415 17.74 31.84 5.51
N ALA A 416 18.58 31.09 4.78
CA ALA A 416 18.55 31.03 3.32
C ALA A 416 18.80 29.61 2.79
N LYS A 417 18.17 29.23 1.67
CA LYS A 417 18.32 27.91 1.03
C LYS A 417 19.59 27.84 0.15
N THR A 418 20.74 28.22 0.69
CA THR A 418 21.98 28.30 -0.09
C THR A 418 23.06 27.38 0.47
N CYS A 419 23.86 26.79 -0.40
CA CYS A 419 24.90 25.80 -0.06
C CYS A 419 25.93 26.38 0.91
N GLU A 420 26.19 27.69 0.82
CA GLU A 420 27.16 28.45 1.61
C GLU A 420 26.79 28.53 3.09
N THR A 421 25.52 28.26 3.45
CA THR A 421 25.12 28.20 4.85
C THR A 421 25.79 27.04 5.59
N CYS A 422 26.21 26.00 4.86
CA CYS A 422 26.86 24.82 5.43
C CYS A 422 28.26 24.56 4.85
N HIS A 423 28.49 24.90 3.58
CA HIS A 423 29.75 24.63 2.89
C HIS A 423 30.58 25.89 2.69
N LYS A 424 31.84 25.84 3.12
CA LYS A 424 32.82 26.85 2.76
C LYS A 424 33.31 26.58 1.33
N SER A 425 33.18 27.57 0.45
CA SER A 425 33.69 27.44 -0.91
C SER A 425 35.22 27.29 -0.91
N PRO A 426 35.78 26.34 -1.68
CA PRO A 426 37.23 26.21 -1.89
C PRO A 426 37.76 27.22 -2.91
N HIS A 427 36.89 27.94 -3.62
CA HIS A 427 37.31 28.88 -4.66
C HIS A 427 37.91 30.17 -4.05
N PRO A 428 38.91 30.77 -4.72
CA PRO A 428 39.48 32.05 -4.28
C PRO A 428 38.48 33.20 -4.43
N LYS A 429 38.70 34.30 -3.71
CA LYS A 429 37.77 35.45 -3.64
C LYS A 429 37.51 36.09 -5.01
N GLU A 430 38.53 36.11 -5.87
CA GLU A 430 38.46 36.64 -7.23
C GLU A 430 37.45 35.87 -8.09
N PHE A 431 37.34 34.56 -7.88
CA PHE A 431 36.36 33.72 -8.57
C PHE A 431 34.93 34.10 -8.17
N HIS A 432 34.67 34.25 -6.87
CA HIS A 432 33.35 34.65 -6.38
C HIS A 432 32.94 36.05 -6.83
N ASN A 433 33.88 37.00 -6.91
CA ASN A 433 33.60 38.34 -7.40
C ASN A 433 33.15 38.32 -8.87
N ARG A 434 33.75 37.45 -9.69
CA ARG A 434 33.44 37.35 -11.12
C ARG A 434 32.12 36.63 -11.41
N PHE A 435 31.72 35.68 -10.55
CA PHE A 435 30.47 34.91 -10.68
C PHE A 435 29.42 35.29 -9.64
N LYS A 436 29.47 36.53 -9.14
CA LYS A 436 28.53 37.07 -8.16
C LYS A 436 27.10 36.97 -8.71
N GLY A 437 26.22 36.29 -7.96
CA GLY A 437 24.81 36.09 -8.33
C GLY A 437 24.51 34.78 -9.07
N ILE A 438 25.51 33.96 -9.39
CA ILE A 438 25.30 32.59 -9.89
C ILE A 438 25.24 31.63 -8.70
N PRO A 439 24.11 30.91 -8.47
CA PRO A 439 24.02 29.93 -7.38
C PRO A 439 24.98 28.76 -7.57
N CYS A 440 25.51 28.20 -6.47
CA CYS A 440 26.37 27.01 -6.52
C CYS A 440 25.76 25.84 -7.31
N ALA A 441 24.42 25.69 -7.25
CA ALA A 441 23.66 24.65 -7.95
C ALA A 441 23.75 24.70 -9.48
N GLN A 442 24.21 25.81 -10.07
CA GLN A 442 24.45 25.92 -11.51
C GLN A 442 25.74 25.19 -11.94
N CYS A 443 26.67 24.96 -11.01
CA CYS A 443 27.96 24.33 -11.26
C CYS A 443 28.13 22.99 -10.52
N HIS A 444 27.54 22.86 -9.33
CA HIS A 444 27.64 21.69 -8.46
C HIS A 444 26.26 21.08 -8.22
N SER A 445 26.19 19.79 -7.91
CA SER A 445 24.94 19.10 -7.59
C SER A 445 25.02 18.45 -6.21
N THR A 446 23.87 18.01 -5.68
CA THR A 446 23.86 17.23 -4.44
C THR A 446 24.45 15.82 -4.59
N GLU A 447 24.73 15.37 -5.81
CA GLU A 447 25.46 14.12 -6.11
C GLU A 447 26.99 14.29 -6.00
N GLY A 448 27.50 15.52 -6.10
CA GLY A 448 28.93 15.78 -6.01
C GLY A 448 29.34 17.21 -6.39
N TRP A 449 30.52 17.59 -5.92
CA TRP A 449 31.18 18.86 -6.26
C TRP A 449 31.91 18.81 -7.61
N ASP A 450 32.06 17.63 -8.19
CA ASP A 450 32.68 17.45 -9.50
C ASP A 450 31.86 18.18 -10.57
N VAL A 451 32.50 19.15 -11.20
CA VAL A 451 31.84 20.00 -12.20
C VAL A 451 31.81 19.35 -13.58
N GLN A 452 32.63 18.34 -13.87
CA GLN A 452 32.80 17.81 -15.23
C GLN A 452 32.00 16.52 -15.50
N ASN A 453 31.36 16.43 -16.67
CA ASN A 453 30.90 15.17 -17.24
C ASN A 453 32.04 14.45 -17.98
N MET A 454 31.78 13.23 -18.48
CA MET A 454 32.79 12.44 -19.23
C MET A 454 33.30 13.12 -20.51
N GLN A 455 32.65 14.19 -20.95
CA GLN A 455 33.02 14.98 -22.13
C GLN A 455 33.79 16.26 -21.75
N GLY A 456 34.14 16.47 -20.47
CA GLY A 456 34.89 17.65 -20.01
C GLY A 456 34.05 18.94 -19.92
N GLN A 457 32.72 18.84 -20.04
CA GLN A 457 31.79 19.96 -19.93
C GLN A 457 31.25 20.08 -18.52
N ILE A 458 30.75 21.27 -18.14
CA ILE A 458 30.10 21.43 -16.84
C ILE A 458 28.85 20.54 -16.82
N ALA A 459 28.82 19.50 -16.00
CA ALA A 459 27.77 18.46 -16.02
C ALA A 459 26.38 19.03 -15.80
N SER A 460 26.25 20.00 -14.90
CA SER A 460 25.01 20.73 -14.61
C SER A 460 24.66 21.81 -15.64
N ASN A 461 25.62 22.25 -16.46
CA ASN A 461 25.43 23.30 -17.46
C ASN A 461 26.42 23.18 -18.64
N PRO A 462 26.23 22.22 -19.56
CA PRO A 462 27.18 21.93 -20.62
C PRO A 462 27.48 23.11 -21.56
N SER A 463 26.53 24.04 -21.68
CA SER A 463 26.63 25.24 -22.52
C SER A 463 27.36 26.41 -21.84
N PHE A 464 27.88 26.25 -20.63
CA PHE A 464 28.53 27.36 -19.91
C PHE A 464 29.58 28.10 -20.75
N HIS A 465 30.46 27.37 -21.45
CA HIS A 465 31.53 27.97 -22.27
C HIS A 465 31.02 28.71 -23.51
N SER A 466 29.82 28.43 -24.02
CA SER A 466 29.28 29.12 -25.20
C SER A 466 28.95 30.59 -24.90
N LYS A 467 28.78 30.94 -23.62
CA LYS A 467 28.56 32.32 -23.14
C LYS A 467 29.85 33.04 -22.77
N THR A 468 31.00 32.38 -22.92
CA THR A 468 32.30 32.97 -22.60
C THR A 468 33.00 33.49 -23.85
N ARG A 469 34.07 34.26 -23.66
CA ARG A 469 34.90 34.79 -24.76
C ARG A 469 35.69 33.70 -25.51
N PHE A 470 35.70 32.46 -25.01
CA PHE A 470 36.33 31.32 -25.66
C PHE A 470 35.34 30.14 -25.73
N PRO A 471 34.46 30.11 -26.74
CA PRO A 471 33.53 29.01 -26.92
C PRO A 471 34.28 27.74 -27.33
N LEU A 472 34.14 26.68 -26.54
CA LEU A 472 34.68 25.37 -26.88
C LEU A 472 33.99 24.85 -28.15
N THR A 473 34.72 24.88 -29.26
CA THR A 473 34.24 24.52 -30.60
C THR A 473 35.23 23.56 -31.26
N GLY A 474 34.74 22.75 -32.20
CA GLY A 474 35.54 21.72 -32.86
C GLY A 474 36.15 20.74 -31.86
N SER A 475 37.43 20.41 -32.04
CA SER A 475 38.14 19.44 -31.19
C SER A 475 38.29 19.88 -29.73
N HIS A 476 38.16 21.18 -29.42
CA HIS A 476 38.27 21.69 -28.04
C HIS A 476 37.12 21.25 -27.13
N GLN A 477 36.00 20.78 -27.70
CA GLN A 477 34.85 20.29 -26.93
C GLN A 477 35.12 18.98 -26.18
N LYS A 478 36.19 18.26 -26.55
CA LYS A 478 36.55 16.96 -25.96
C LYS A 478 37.68 17.06 -24.94
N LEU A 479 38.19 18.26 -24.69
CA LEU A 479 39.30 18.49 -23.76
C LEU A 479 38.77 18.60 -22.33
N SER A 480 39.53 18.04 -21.38
CA SER A 480 39.25 18.21 -19.95
C SER A 480 39.55 19.64 -19.51
N CYS A 481 38.91 20.13 -18.45
CA CYS A 481 39.19 21.49 -17.96
C CYS A 481 40.66 21.67 -17.54
N LYS A 482 41.31 20.61 -17.03
CA LYS A 482 42.72 20.61 -16.63
C LYS A 482 43.65 20.95 -17.77
N THR A 483 43.31 20.55 -19.00
CA THR A 483 44.11 20.84 -20.20
C THR A 483 44.28 22.34 -20.43
N CYS A 484 43.29 23.15 -20.05
CA CYS A 484 43.30 24.60 -20.28
C CYS A 484 43.49 25.41 -19.00
N HIS A 485 43.03 24.91 -17.85
CA HIS A 485 43.03 25.63 -16.58
C HIS A 485 44.13 25.19 -15.63
N GLN A 486 45.15 24.46 -16.07
CA GLN A 486 46.30 24.09 -15.23
C GLN A 486 47.49 25.00 -15.51
N VAL A 487 47.97 25.70 -14.48
CA VAL A 487 49.18 26.53 -14.52
C VAL A 487 50.16 26.00 -13.47
N ASN A 488 51.37 25.61 -13.88
CA ASN A 488 52.41 25.05 -13.00
C ASN A 488 51.92 23.85 -12.16
N GLY A 489 51.14 22.94 -12.75
CA GLY A 489 50.65 21.75 -12.05
C GLY A 489 49.41 21.97 -11.17
N GLN A 490 48.99 23.22 -10.94
CA GLN A 490 47.83 23.58 -10.12
C GLN A 490 46.67 24.05 -11.00
N GLU A 491 45.43 23.67 -10.68
CA GLU A 491 44.25 24.21 -11.36
C GLU A 491 44.08 25.69 -11.00
N GLN A 492 44.39 26.56 -11.96
CA GLN A 492 44.14 27.98 -11.90
C GLN A 492 43.18 28.37 -13.02
N TYR A 493 41.95 28.70 -12.61
CA TYR A 493 40.95 29.32 -13.48
C TYR A 493 41.31 30.80 -13.73
N LYS A 494 42.52 31.05 -14.26
CA LYS A 494 42.90 32.33 -14.85
C LYS A 494 42.19 32.43 -16.18
N PHE A 495 41.46 33.52 -16.38
CA PHE A 495 40.82 33.84 -17.65
C PHE A 495 41.73 34.83 -18.38
N PRO A 496 42.71 34.36 -19.17
CA PRO A 496 43.52 35.26 -19.97
C PRO A 496 42.61 36.13 -20.85
N SER A 497 42.88 37.43 -20.83
CA SER A 497 42.23 38.39 -21.71
C SER A 497 42.42 37.96 -23.17
N PRO A 498 41.48 38.21 -24.10
CA PRO A 498 41.63 37.91 -25.52
C PRO A 498 42.63 38.86 -26.20
N THR A 499 43.80 39.05 -25.62
CA THR A 499 44.92 39.77 -26.22
C THR A 499 45.83 38.78 -26.93
N LYS A 500 46.20 39.12 -28.18
CA LYS A 500 47.21 38.63 -29.14
C LYS A 500 47.81 37.21 -29.02
N ASN A 501 47.99 36.64 -27.83
CA ASN A 501 48.73 35.41 -27.55
C ASN A 501 47.91 34.19 -27.04
N PHE A 502 46.59 34.29 -26.84
CA PHE A 502 45.82 33.17 -26.26
C PHE A 502 46.02 31.81 -26.97
N CYS A 503 46.06 31.80 -28.30
CA CYS A 503 46.29 30.56 -29.05
C CYS A 503 47.71 30.03 -28.82
N VAL A 504 48.70 30.91 -28.64
CA VAL A 504 50.10 30.54 -28.48
C VAL A 504 50.50 30.17 -27.06
N ASP A 505 49.64 30.46 -26.08
CA ASP A 505 49.78 29.96 -24.71
C ASP A 505 49.71 28.41 -24.67
N CYS A 506 49.07 27.79 -25.67
CA CYS A 506 48.94 26.34 -25.79
C CYS A 506 49.56 25.78 -27.09
N HIS A 507 49.51 26.52 -28.19
CA HIS A 507 50.00 26.07 -29.51
C HIS A 507 51.26 26.81 -29.95
N ASN A 508 52.31 26.08 -30.33
CA ASN A 508 53.47 26.72 -30.93
C ASN A 508 53.10 27.39 -32.26
N GLY A 509 53.41 28.68 -32.39
CA GLY A 509 53.17 29.45 -33.62
C GLY A 509 53.96 28.90 -34.80
N PRO A 510 53.32 28.31 -35.82
CA PRO A 510 54.04 27.60 -36.89
C PRO A 510 54.71 28.51 -37.91
N HIS A 511 54.27 29.76 -38.00
CA HIS A 511 54.66 30.67 -39.07
C HIS A 511 55.95 31.46 -38.80
N LYS A 512 56.52 31.42 -37.59
CA LYS A 512 57.78 32.10 -37.21
C LYS A 512 57.94 33.47 -37.90
N ASN A 513 59.06 33.68 -38.62
CA ASN A 513 59.42 34.92 -39.32
C ASN A 513 58.92 35.00 -40.78
N GLN A 514 57.88 34.23 -41.14
CA GLN A 514 57.36 34.22 -42.52
C GLN A 514 56.50 35.44 -42.87
N PHE A 515 56.01 36.16 -41.86
CA PHE A 515 55.17 37.33 -42.04
C PHE A 515 55.90 38.60 -41.60
N LEU A 516 55.53 39.74 -42.18
CA LEU A 516 55.97 41.05 -41.71
C LEU A 516 55.54 41.27 -40.25
N PRO A 517 56.29 42.04 -39.44
CA PRO A 517 55.95 42.31 -38.04
C PRO A 517 54.49 42.74 -37.83
N ALA A 518 53.99 43.65 -38.67
CA ALA A 518 52.60 44.12 -38.61
C ALA A 518 51.54 43.01 -38.82
N THR A 519 51.88 41.91 -39.49
CA THR A 519 51.00 40.74 -39.67
C THR A 519 51.23 39.70 -38.58
N GLN A 520 52.45 39.55 -38.07
CA GLN A 520 52.76 38.70 -36.92
C GLN A 520 52.05 39.16 -35.65
N GLU A 521 51.80 40.46 -35.52
CA GLU A 521 51.09 41.05 -34.39
C GLU A 521 49.56 40.82 -34.40
N LYS A 522 49.00 40.26 -35.49
CA LYS A 522 47.58 39.91 -35.58
C LYS A 522 47.30 38.55 -34.93
N SER A 523 46.13 38.39 -34.31
CA SER A 523 45.69 37.11 -33.73
C SER A 523 45.58 36.02 -34.81
N CYS A 524 45.91 34.77 -34.46
CA CYS A 524 45.74 33.59 -35.31
C CYS A 524 44.29 33.47 -35.82
N ALA A 525 43.32 33.93 -35.03
CA ALA A 525 41.89 33.93 -35.36
C ALA A 525 41.53 34.84 -36.56
N SER A 526 42.43 35.72 -37.00
CA SER A 526 42.23 36.53 -38.22
C SER A 526 42.27 35.70 -39.50
N CYS A 527 42.96 34.56 -39.47
CA CYS A 527 43.15 33.69 -40.63
C CYS A 527 42.62 32.27 -40.41
N HIS A 528 42.53 31.82 -39.16
CA HIS A 528 42.10 30.47 -38.79
C HIS A 528 40.83 30.50 -37.93
N SER A 529 39.96 29.49 -38.06
CA SER A 529 38.81 29.30 -37.17
C SER A 529 39.06 28.20 -36.13
N THR A 530 38.37 28.27 -34.99
CA THR A 530 38.42 27.23 -33.95
C THR A 530 37.65 25.95 -34.33
N THR A 531 36.78 26.02 -35.34
CA THR A 531 36.00 24.87 -35.84
C THR A 531 36.77 24.07 -36.89
N LYS A 532 37.44 24.75 -37.83
CA LYS A 532 38.32 24.17 -38.86
C LYS A 532 39.52 25.09 -39.08
N PHE A 533 40.72 24.59 -38.78
CA PHE A 533 41.96 25.37 -38.88
C PHE A 533 42.47 25.47 -40.34
N ASP A 534 42.11 24.50 -41.18
CA ASP A 534 42.39 24.41 -42.63
C ASP A 534 41.08 23.95 -43.31
N PRO A 535 40.55 24.65 -44.35
CA PRO A 535 41.08 25.83 -45.04
C PRO A 535 41.06 27.13 -44.21
N ARG A 536 42.03 28.01 -44.48
CA ARG A 536 42.14 29.36 -43.92
C ARG A 536 41.12 30.32 -44.54
N LEU A 537 40.79 31.38 -43.80
CA LEU A 537 39.98 32.50 -44.31
C LEU A 537 40.73 33.25 -45.43
N PRO A 538 40.02 33.92 -46.36
CA PRO A 538 40.64 34.77 -47.38
C PRO A 538 41.55 35.84 -46.77
N PHE A 539 42.73 36.07 -47.36
CA PHE A 539 43.70 37.06 -46.90
C PHE A 539 43.69 38.30 -47.78
N ASP A 540 43.62 39.48 -47.16
CA ASP A 540 43.61 40.77 -47.85
C ASP A 540 45.03 41.31 -48.08
N HIS A 541 45.48 41.23 -49.33
CA HIS A 541 46.79 41.75 -49.77
C HIS A 541 46.87 43.29 -49.82
N ASP A 542 45.75 44.03 -49.78
CA ASP A 542 45.78 45.49 -49.72
C ASP A 542 46.33 46.00 -48.39
N THR A 543 46.32 45.15 -47.36
CA THR A 543 46.95 45.40 -46.06
C THR A 543 48.47 45.17 -46.04
N THR A 544 49.07 44.77 -47.16
CA THR A 544 50.50 44.46 -47.26
C THR A 544 51.22 45.42 -48.21
N GLY A 545 52.55 45.47 -48.12
CA GLY A 545 53.39 46.26 -49.04
C GLY A 545 53.41 45.75 -50.49
N PHE A 546 52.77 44.63 -50.79
CA PHE A 546 52.67 44.06 -52.14
C PHE A 546 51.20 43.86 -52.52
N LYS A 547 50.55 44.94 -52.98
CA LYS A 547 49.15 44.92 -53.41
C LYS A 547 49.00 44.14 -54.72
N LEU A 548 48.02 43.25 -54.79
CA LEU A 548 47.72 42.55 -56.03
C LEU A 548 47.00 43.52 -56.97
N ILE A 549 47.60 43.77 -58.14
CA ILE A 549 47.05 44.67 -59.17
C ILE A 549 46.91 43.97 -60.53
N GLY A 550 46.01 44.48 -61.36
CA GLY A 550 45.70 43.91 -62.67
C GLY A 550 45.29 42.44 -62.58
N LYS A 551 45.85 41.58 -63.44
CA LYS A 551 45.52 40.15 -63.48
C LYS A 551 45.89 39.41 -62.18
N HIS A 552 46.81 39.95 -61.37
CA HIS A 552 47.20 39.33 -60.10
C HIS A 552 46.07 39.31 -59.06
N LYS A 553 45.08 40.23 -59.15
CA LYS A 553 43.89 40.22 -58.27
C LYS A 553 43.05 38.95 -58.39
N SER A 554 43.09 38.30 -59.55
CA SER A 554 42.33 37.06 -59.80
C SER A 554 43.02 35.78 -59.32
N VAL A 555 44.26 35.86 -58.82
CA VAL A 555 45.01 34.70 -58.34
C VAL A 555 44.44 34.25 -57.00
N GLN A 556 43.67 33.15 -57.02
CA GLN A 556 42.99 32.61 -55.83
C GLN A 556 43.93 31.84 -54.89
N ASN A 557 45.07 31.36 -55.42
CA ASN A 557 45.93 30.44 -54.72
C ASN A 557 47.22 31.11 -54.25
N CYS A 558 47.43 31.17 -52.93
CA CYS A 558 48.63 31.75 -52.32
C CYS A 558 49.93 31.10 -52.84
N TRP A 559 49.93 29.79 -53.14
CA TRP A 559 51.11 29.08 -53.64
C TRP A 559 51.58 29.49 -55.03
N SER A 560 50.78 30.27 -55.76
CA SER A 560 51.18 30.86 -57.04
C SER A 560 52.28 31.92 -56.88
N CYS A 561 52.35 32.55 -55.69
CA CYS A 561 53.33 33.58 -55.35
C CYS A 561 54.23 33.14 -54.17
N HIS A 562 53.69 32.38 -53.23
CA HIS A 562 54.41 31.85 -52.06
C HIS A 562 54.79 30.40 -52.32
N VAL A 563 56.02 30.17 -52.79
CA VAL A 563 56.44 28.81 -53.17
C VAL A 563 56.66 27.96 -51.91
N PRO A 564 56.00 26.79 -51.79
CA PRO A 564 56.26 25.87 -50.69
C PRO A 564 57.67 25.31 -50.81
N THR A 565 58.42 25.36 -49.71
CA THR A 565 59.74 24.72 -49.62
C THR A 565 59.60 23.23 -49.37
N LYS A 566 60.67 22.45 -49.54
CA LYS A 566 60.68 21.03 -49.12
C LYS A 566 60.69 20.86 -47.59
N GLN A 567 60.87 21.94 -46.82
CA GLN A 567 60.92 21.89 -45.37
C GLN A 567 59.50 21.90 -44.79
N ASN A 568 59.15 20.86 -44.05
CA ASN A 568 57.91 20.79 -43.30
C ASN A 568 57.95 21.76 -42.13
N ILE A 569 56.79 22.29 -41.75
CA ILE A 569 56.64 23.06 -40.51
C ILE A 569 56.94 22.13 -39.32
N PRO A 570 57.98 22.40 -38.52
CA PRO A 570 58.32 21.55 -37.37
C PRO A 570 57.18 21.55 -36.34
N GLY A 571 56.75 20.38 -35.89
CA GLY A 571 55.79 20.23 -34.78
C GLY A 571 54.31 20.16 -35.17
N ILE A 572 53.94 20.25 -36.45
CA ILE A 572 52.55 20.05 -36.91
C ILE A 572 52.37 18.65 -37.52
N LYS A 573 51.55 17.81 -36.88
CA LYS A 573 51.04 16.54 -37.45
C LYS A 573 49.71 16.79 -38.15
N VAL A 574 49.75 17.19 -39.43
CA VAL A 574 48.58 17.32 -40.30
C VAL A 574 48.55 16.19 -41.32
N ALA A 575 47.35 15.81 -41.78
CA ALA A 575 47.14 14.73 -42.75
C ALA A 575 47.81 15.00 -44.12
N LYS A 576 48.17 16.25 -44.42
CA LYS A 576 48.97 16.65 -45.59
C LYS A 576 50.12 17.55 -45.12
N PRO A 577 51.39 17.33 -45.52
CA PRO A 577 52.51 18.13 -45.04
C PRO A 577 52.30 19.61 -45.32
N ALA A 578 52.28 20.42 -44.26
CA ALA A 578 52.31 21.88 -44.40
C ALA A 578 53.78 22.31 -44.52
N HIS A 579 54.12 22.91 -45.65
CA HIS A 579 55.48 23.34 -45.97
C HIS A 579 55.72 24.79 -45.54
N LEU A 580 56.94 25.12 -45.11
CA LEU A 580 57.35 26.52 -44.96
C LEU A 580 57.30 27.19 -46.33
N PHE A 581 56.77 28.40 -46.42
CA PHE A 581 56.78 29.16 -47.65
C PHE A 581 58.03 30.03 -47.73
N LYS A 582 58.68 30.07 -48.90
CA LYS A 582 59.76 31.02 -49.18
C LYS A 582 59.23 32.10 -50.12
N PHE A 583 59.43 33.35 -49.73
CA PHE A 583 59.35 34.46 -50.68
C PHE A 583 60.62 34.44 -51.54
N SER A 584 60.47 34.19 -52.83
CA SER A 584 61.57 34.31 -53.79
C SER A 584 61.85 35.79 -54.04
N ARG A 585 62.63 36.46 -53.20
CA ARG A 585 63.13 37.80 -53.53
C ARG A 585 64.56 38.05 -53.07
N ALA A 586 65.38 38.46 -54.03
CA ALA A 586 66.45 39.44 -53.81
C ALA A 586 65.83 40.85 -53.64
N ALA A 587 66.62 41.81 -53.15
CA ALA A 587 66.17 43.06 -52.53
C ALA A 587 65.24 43.99 -53.34
N ASP A 588 65.06 43.81 -54.64
CA ASP A 588 64.21 44.69 -55.46
C ASP A 588 62.79 44.10 -55.66
N ALA A 589 61.82 44.67 -54.94
CA ALA A 589 60.42 44.27 -54.97
C ALA A 589 59.71 44.53 -56.31
N ASN A 590 60.29 45.38 -57.17
CA ASN A 590 59.66 45.84 -58.41
C ASN A 590 60.17 45.15 -59.68
N LEU A 591 61.06 44.17 -59.55
CA LEU A 591 61.57 43.42 -60.70
C LEU A 591 60.62 42.26 -61.05
N CYS A 592 59.83 42.40 -62.12
CA CYS A 592 58.95 41.34 -62.63
C CYS A 592 59.71 40.01 -62.90
N ALA A 593 61.00 40.11 -63.21
CA ALA A 593 61.90 39.00 -63.46
C ALA A 593 62.11 38.07 -62.24
N ASN A 594 61.79 38.53 -61.02
CA ASN A 594 61.86 37.70 -59.82
C ASN A 594 60.79 36.59 -59.79
N CYS A 595 59.71 36.77 -60.54
CA CYS A 595 58.58 35.82 -60.59
C CYS A 595 58.31 35.32 -62.03
N HIS A 596 58.73 36.05 -63.05
CA HIS A 596 58.51 35.72 -64.46
C HIS A 596 59.83 35.53 -65.20
N VAL A 597 59.87 34.55 -66.11
CA VAL A 597 61.04 34.30 -66.98
C VAL A 597 61.10 35.35 -68.09
N THR A 598 62.28 35.91 -68.35
CA THR A 598 62.50 36.83 -69.49
C THR A 598 62.48 36.08 -70.83
N VAL A 599 61.69 36.60 -71.78
CA VAL A 599 61.51 36.00 -73.11
C VAL A 599 62.47 36.60 -74.15
N HIS A 600 63.17 37.68 -73.80
CA HIS A 600 63.97 38.50 -74.72
C HIS A 600 65.45 38.06 -74.86
N LYS A 601 65.85 36.86 -74.41
CA LYS A 601 67.16 36.20 -74.64
C LYS A 601 68.38 37.12 -74.98
N LYS A 602 68.74 38.06 -74.09
CA LYS A 602 69.87 39.03 -74.22
C LYS A 602 69.74 40.07 -75.35
N GLN A 603 68.54 40.29 -75.88
CA GLN A 603 68.26 41.27 -76.94
C GLN A 603 68.44 42.73 -76.47
N PHE A 604 68.40 42.99 -75.17
CA PHE A 604 68.63 44.31 -74.58
C PHE A 604 69.92 44.30 -73.76
N LYS A 605 70.62 45.44 -73.70
CA LYS A 605 71.75 45.64 -72.79
C LYS A 605 71.33 45.31 -71.36
N GLU A 606 72.25 44.76 -70.58
CA GLU A 606 71.94 44.28 -69.23
C GLU A 606 71.38 45.39 -68.33
N GLU A 607 71.79 46.64 -68.56
CA GLU A 607 71.26 47.83 -67.89
C GLU A 607 69.77 48.08 -68.18
N TYR A 608 69.30 47.78 -69.39
CA TYR A 608 67.89 47.89 -69.77
C TYR A 608 67.05 46.72 -69.27
N VAL A 609 67.63 45.51 -69.19
CA VAL A 609 66.97 44.35 -68.55
C VAL A 609 66.81 44.57 -67.04
N LYS A 610 67.71 45.35 -66.42
CA LYS A 610 67.64 45.77 -65.01
C LYS A 610 66.60 46.87 -64.77
N ARG A 611 66.25 47.70 -65.76
CA ARG A 611 65.08 48.59 -65.70
C ARG A 611 63.84 47.70 -65.76
N SER A 612 63.08 47.62 -64.67
CA SER A 612 61.93 46.72 -64.51
C SER A 612 61.08 46.58 -65.78
N CYS A 613 60.61 45.37 -66.10
CA CYS A 613 59.73 45.09 -67.24
C CYS A 613 58.48 46.01 -67.28
N ALA A 614 58.12 46.61 -66.14
CA ALA A 614 57.06 47.61 -66.01
C ALA A 614 57.30 48.92 -66.80
N SER A 615 58.53 49.20 -67.23
CA SER A 615 58.83 50.31 -68.16
C SER A 615 58.23 50.07 -69.54
N CYS A 616 57.96 48.80 -69.87
CA CYS A 616 57.55 48.35 -71.19
C CYS A 616 56.26 47.53 -71.20
N HIS A 617 55.82 47.00 -70.06
CA HIS A 617 54.62 46.16 -69.95
C HIS A 617 53.76 46.58 -68.78
N THR A 618 52.44 46.38 -68.91
CA THR A 618 51.51 46.67 -67.81
C THR A 618 51.15 45.40 -67.03
N PRO A 619 50.82 45.51 -65.73
CA PRO A 619 50.27 44.39 -64.96
C PRO A 619 48.92 43.84 -65.46
N ASN A 620 48.27 44.52 -66.40
CA ASN A 620 46.99 44.11 -67.01
C ASN A 620 47.20 43.18 -68.23
N GLY A 621 48.36 43.27 -68.90
CA GLY A 621 48.73 42.45 -70.06
C GLY A 621 50.13 42.79 -70.58
N PHE A 622 50.81 41.79 -71.17
CA PHE A 622 52.13 41.93 -71.79
C PHE A 622 52.07 42.43 -73.24
N ASP A 623 50.89 42.85 -73.72
CA ASP A 623 50.66 43.17 -75.12
C ASP A 623 50.89 44.68 -75.42
N LYS A 624 51.77 44.93 -76.40
CA LYS A 624 52.09 46.18 -77.15
C LYS A 624 52.23 47.50 -76.37
N ILE A 625 53.46 48.03 -76.34
CA ILE A 625 53.70 49.49 -76.28
C ILE A 625 53.62 50.00 -77.72
N ASN A 626 52.95 51.15 -77.92
CA ASN A 626 52.77 51.73 -79.25
C ASN A 626 53.98 52.54 -79.76
N GLU A 627 55.03 52.76 -78.97
CA GLU A 627 56.19 53.54 -79.42
C GLU A 627 57.48 52.92 -78.85
N PHE A 628 58.17 52.13 -79.67
CA PHE A 628 59.51 51.66 -79.35
C PHE A 628 60.53 52.67 -79.91
N ASP A 629 61.30 53.29 -79.02
CA ASP A 629 62.27 54.33 -79.39
C ASP A 629 63.63 53.72 -79.78
N HIS A 630 63.95 53.75 -81.08
CA HIS A 630 65.23 53.26 -81.61
C HIS A 630 66.43 54.12 -81.19
N ALA A 631 66.23 55.36 -80.72
CA ALA A 631 67.32 56.20 -80.20
C ALA A 631 67.97 55.57 -78.95
N GLN A 632 67.26 54.67 -78.28
CA GLN A 632 67.69 53.95 -77.08
C GLN A 632 68.40 52.62 -77.38
N THR A 633 68.55 52.28 -78.66
CA THR A 633 69.22 51.05 -79.10
C THR A 633 70.55 51.34 -79.80
N ASP A 634 71.34 50.29 -80.03
CA ASP A 634 72.61 50.42 -80.78
C ASP A 634 72.41 50.71 -82.27
N PHE A 635 71.20 50.52 -82.81
CA PHE A 635 70.85 50.79 -84.21
C PHE A 635 69.86 51.95 -84.30
N LYS A 636 70.40 53.18 -84.36
CA LYS A 636 69.59 54.39 -84.52
C LYS A 636 69.10 54.47 -85.96
N LEU A 637 67.79 54.60 -86.14
CA LEU A 637 67.20 54.87 -87.45
C LEU A 637 67.47 56.34 -87.80
N THR A 638 68.36 56.58 -88.76
CA THR A 638 68.70 57.92 -89.26
C THR A 638 68.51 58.01 -90.76
N GLY A 639 68.28 59.23 -91.28
CA GLY A 639 68.15 59.46 -92.72
C GLY A 639 66.94 58.76 -93.33
N ALA A 640 67.10 58.11 -94.50
CA ALA A 640 65.98 57.47 -95.20
C ALA A 640 65.30 56.33 -94.41
N HIS A 641 65.93 55.83 -93.34
CA HIS A 641 65.39 54.79 -92.46
C HIS A 641 64.45 55.32 -91.37
N GLU A 642 64.45 56.62 -91.08
CA GLU A 642 63.57 57.24 -90.07
C GLU A 642 62.08 57.03 -90.38
N LYS A 643 61.71 57.01 -91.67
CA LYS A 643 60.33 56.78 -92.12
C LYS A 643 59.77 55.40 -91.75
N PHE A 644 60.62 54.46 -91.33
CA PHE A 644 60.22 53.12 -90.90
C PHE A 644 60.20 52.95 -89.37
N ALA A 645 60.39 54.03 -88.58
CA ALA A 645 60.47 53.96 -87.11
C ALA A 645 59.26 53.28 -86.43
N GLN A 646 58.08 53.38 -87.04
CA GLN A 646 56.84 52.79 -86.52
C GLN A 646 56.39 51.52 -87.28
N LYS A 647 57.19 51.06 -88.24
CA LYS A 647 56.87 49.90 -89.10
C LYS A 647 57.84 48.75 -88.82
N CYS A 648 57.85 48.29 -87.56
CA CYS A 648 58.84 47.32 -87.06
C CYS A 648 58.94 46.05 -87.93
N VAL A 649 57.84 45.58 -88.52
CA VAL A 649 57.80 44.34 -89.32
C VAL A 649 58.52 44.44 -90.67
N GLU A 650 58.73 45.67 -91.16
CA GLU A 650 59.48 45.90 -92.41
C GLU A 650 60.96 45.56 -92.22
N CYS A 651 61.50 45.79 -91.03
CA CYS A 651 62.89 45.48 -90.68
C CYS A 651 63.02 44.19 -89.85
N HIS A 652 61.99 43.80 -89.12
CA HIS A 652 61.99 42.65 -88.22
C HIS A 652 60.97 41.61 -88.66
N LYS A 653 61.42 40.63 -89.44
CA LYS A 653 60.57 39.54 -89.88
C LYS A 653 60.25 38.59 -88.72
N PRO A 654 58.97 38.25 -88.50
CA PRO A 654 58.61 37.17 -87.57
C PRO A 654 59.13 35.84 -88.13
N THR A 655 59.72 35.01 -87.28
CA THR A 655 60.43 33.81 -87.72
C THR A 655 59.78 32.52 -87.26
N LYS A 656 59.46 32.40 -85.97
CA LYS A 656 58.77 31.21 -85.45
C LYS A 656 57.76 31.59 -84.37
N ASP A 657 56.68 30.83 -84.32
CA ASP A 657 55.81 30.81 -83.16
C ASP A 657 56.59 30.27 -81.96
N ILE A 658 56.56 31.02 -80.87
CA ILE A 658 57.13 30.62 -79.59
C ILE A 658 56.02 30.43 -78.58
N VAL A 659 56.06 29.31 -77.90
CA VAL A 659 55.22 29.07 -76.73
C VAL A 659 55.93 29.70 -75.54
N LEU A 660 55.32 30.74 -74.99
CA LEU A 660 55.81 31.37 -73.77
C LEU A 660 55.63 30.38 -72.61
N PRO A 661 56.62 30.27 -71.70
CA PRO A 661 56.57 29.35 -70.56
C PRO A 661 55.63 29.88 -69.46
N THR A 662 54.40 30.22 -69.84
CA THR A 662 53.30 30.62 -68.95
C THR A 662 52.38 29.41 -68.74
N LYS A 663 51.63 29.40 -67.64
CA LYS A 663 50.53 28.44 -67.44
C LYS A 663 49.22 29.24 -67.29
N PRO A 664 48.26 29.10 -68.24
CA PRO A 664 48.33 28.32 -69.47
C PRO A 664 49.36 28.89 -70.48
N PRO A 665 49.87 28.07 -71.41
CA PRO A 665 50.86 28.49 -72.40
C PRO A 665 50.27 29.57 -73.29
N LYS A 666 50.95 30.71 -73.40
CA LYS A 666 50.60 31.77 -74.36
C LYS A 666 51.48 31.62 -75.59
N TYR A 667 50.90 31.87 -76.76
CA TYR A 667 51.60 31.80 -78.03
C TYR A 667 51.99 33.22 -78.46
N GLY A 668 53.26 33.41 -78.83
CA GLY A 668 53.79 34.66 -79.38
C GLY A 668 54.65 34.39 -80.61
N LYS A 669 55.11 35.44 -81.28
CA LYS A 669 56.03 35.34 -82.43
C LYS A 669 57.44 35.78 -81.99
N GLN A 670 58.47 35.02 -82.38
CA GLN A 670 59.86 35.45 -82.25
C GLN A 670 60.26 36.27 -83.48
N PHE A 671 60.73 37.49 -83.26
CA PHE A 671 61.25 38.38 -84.31
C PHE A 671 62.78 38.26 -84.35
N ILE A 672 63.37 38.16 -85.56
CA ILE A 672 64.81 38.30 -85.75
C ILE A 672 65.11 39.76 -86.05
N PHE A 673 66.07 40.29 -85.31
CA PHE A 673 66.63 41.63 -85.50
C PHE A 673 67.95 41.43 -86.28
N PRO A 674 68.02 41.81 -87.57
CA PRO A 674 69.26 41.67 -88.35
C PRO A 674 70.38 42.47 -87.69
N GLY A 675 71.51 41.83 -87.37
CA GLY A 675 72.60 42.44 -86.60
C GLY A 675 73.39 41.48 -85.70
N GLN A 676 72.93 40.22 -85.54
CA GLN A 676 73.73 39.18 -84.88
C GLN A 676 74.79 38.52 -85.77
N GLN A 677 74.91 38.92 -87.04
CA GLN A 677 76.01 38.51 -87.94
C GLN A 677 76.52 39.73 -88.72
N LYS A 678 77.85 39.95 -88.71
CA LYS A 678 78.56 41.15 -89.19
C LYS A 678 78.28 41.46 -90.68
N GLY A 679 78.05 42.74 -91.01
CA GLY A 679 77.93 43.29 -92.38
C GLY A 679 76.69 44.18 -92.56
N TYR A 680 76.82 45.49 -92.36
CA TYR A 680 75.72 46.40 -91.96
C TYR A 680 74.68 46.82 -93.03
N CYS A 681 74.81 46.42 -94.30
CA CYS A 681 73.81 46.76 -95.33
C CYS A 681 73.31 45.55 -96.12
N GLU A 682 74.18 44.56 -96.35
CA GLU A 682 73.94 43.40 -97.22
C GLU A 682 72.82 42.47 -96.72
N ASN A 683 72.48 42.54 -95.43
CA ASN A 683 71.42 41.74 -94.82
C ASN A 683 70.01 42.31 -95.07
N CYS A 684 69.91 43.57 -95.50
CA CYS A 684 68.63 44.26 -95.71
C CYS A 684 68.50 44.84 -97.13
N HIS A 685 69.61 45.11 -97.81
CA HIS A 685 69.67 45.65 -99.17
C HIS A 685 70.46 44.70 -100.07
N VAL A 686 70.02 44.54 -101.31
CA VAL A 686 70.78 43.81 -102.34
C VAL A 686 72.02 44.65 -102.69
N ASN A 687 73.19 44.02 -102.74
CA ASN A 687 74.42 44.71 -103.11
C ASN A 687 74.50 44.86 -104.63
N GLU A 688 74.27 46.07 -105.15
CA GLU A 688 74.26 46.39 -106.58
C GLU A 688 75.66 46.37 -107.24
N HIS A 689 76.72 46.07 -106.48
CA HIS A 689 78.11 46.03 -106.96
C HIS A 689 78.74 44.61 -106.96
N LYS A 690 77.96 43.55 -106.74
CA LYS A 690 78.36 42.18 -107.12
C LYS A 690 77.75 41.90 -108.49
N THR A 691 78.61 41.85 -109.52
CA THR A 691 78.30 41.84 -110.97
C THR A 691 77.05 41.08 -111.38
#